data_AF-A0A9V1EU19-F1
#
_entry.id   AF-A0A9V1EU19-F1
#
_cell.length_a   1.000
_cell.length_b   1.000
_cell.length_c   1.000
_cell.angle_alpha   90.00
_cell.angle_beta   90.00
_cell.angle_gamma   90.00
#
_symmetry.space_group_name_H-M   'P 1'
#
loop_
_entity.id
_entity.type
_entity.pdbx_description
1 polymer ?
#
loop_
_entity_poly.entity_id
_entity_poly.type
_entity_poly.pdbx_seq_one_letter_code
_entity_poly.pdbx_strand_id
1 'polypeptide(L)'
;MVAAEVIPGPRIGEAWGLTLHPLQHSGPKCVQRTGMLEPRSQQLDGHVASGCLPGEQILAWAPGVRKGLEPELPGTLICTNLRVTFQPCGWQRSQETPLSSEYDFALVNIGRLEAVSGLSRVQLLRPGSPLKFIPEEILIHGRDFRLLRVAFEAGGLEPQAFQVTMAIVQARAQNSQVQQYAGIPLSKAGQNTGSRKPPVPLLETSEDWEAERKKQGARGWRVSTINERFDIATSLPRYFWVPKRTLDSEVRRAFGHFHQGRGPRLSWHHPGGSDLLRCGGFYTASDPNKEDIRAVESMLQAGHSDVVLVDTVDELPSLADVQLAHLRLRALCLPDSPAAEEKWLSALEGTRWLDYVRSCLRKASDISVLVTSRVRSVVLQERGDRDFNGLLSSLVQLLSVPEARTLLGFQSLVQREWVAAGHPFLTRLGVTGASEEAPVFLLFLDCVWQLLQQFPAEFEFSEFFLLALHDSARVPDTLTFLRDTPWERGKQGGQFNSYTQIYNPGYCQPPAGNSVNSQLSVWDWDLRYNSEQILQFHNPGYDPEHCPDSWLPRQQPSFMVPGPPSSVWLFSRGALTPLNQLCPWRDNPSLLAVSSRWLPRAAISSESLADQEWGLPSHWGACPLPPGLLLPGYLGPQIRLWRRCYLRGRPEVQASQLPQSLASRMSYPIFRSF
;
A
#
# COMPACT_ATOMS: atom_id res chain seq x y z
N MET A 1 -13.03 -4.98 -68.60
CA MET A 1 -12.34 -4.84 -69.91
C MET A 1 -11.38 -3.66 -69.74
N VAL A 2 -10.05 -3.78 -69.89
CA VAL A 2 -9.30 -4.06 -71.15
C VAL A 2 -9.47 -2.88 -72.12
N ALA A 3 -8.45 -2.14 -72.61
CA ALA A 3 -6.98 -2.23 -72.50
C ALA A 3 -6.36 -0.79 -72.28
N ALA A 4 -5.05 -0.49 -72.11
CA ALA A 4 -3.86 -0.63 -72.99
C ALA A 4 -4.01 0.08 -74.37
N GLU A 5 -3.02 0.75 -75.01
CA GLU A 5 -1.60 1.04 -74.66
C GLU A 5 -0.94 2.10 -75.62
N VAL A 6 0.25 2.62 -75.26
CA VAL A 6 1.42 3.00 -76.15
C VAL A 6 1.41 4.22 -77.12
N ILE A 7 2.17 5.29 -76.74
CA ILE A 7 3.47 5.83 -77.30
C ILE A 7 3.61 5.97 -78.86
N PRO A 8 4.02 7.14 -79.45
CA PRO A 8 5.42 7.67 -79.37
C PRO A 8 5.66 9.21 -79.44
N GLY A 9 6.94 9.64 -79.29
CA GLY A 9 7.48 11.02 -79.53
C GLY A 9 8.06 11.20 -80.96
N PRO A 10 9.20 11.92 -81.22
CA PRO A 10 10.21 12.49 -80.27
C PRO A 10 10.95 13.81 -80.72
N ARG A 11 12.06 14.18 -80.03
CA ARG A 11 13.20 15.09 -80.43
C ARG A 11 12.90 16.61 -80.51
N ILE A 12 13.84 17.56 -80.37
CA ILE A 12 15.32 17.64 -80.09
C ILE A 12 15.58 18.98 -79.32
N GLY A 13 16.70 19.37 -78.69
CA GLY A 13 18.09 18.91 -78.47
C GLY A 13 18.69 19.76 -77.30
N GLU A 14 19.99 20.06 -77.09
CA GLU A 14 21.28 19.60 -77.66
C GLU A 14 22.44 19.80 -76.63
N ALA A 15 23.49 18.96 -76.73
CA ALA A 15 24.91 19.17 -76.35
C ALA A 15 25.36 19.41 -74.87
N TRP A 16 26.64 19.08 -74.60
CA TRP A 16 27.31 19.11 -73.29
C TRP A 16 28.61 19.95 -73.35
N GLY A 17 29.05 20.55 -72.22
CA GLY A 17 30.26 21.39 -72.15
C GLY A 17 30.85 21.58 -70.74
N LEU A 18 31.54 20.56 -70.23
CA LEU A 18 32.39 20.58 -69.03
C LEU A 18 33.71 21.37 -69.29
N THR A 19 34.44 22.02 -68.37
CA THR A 19 34.28 22.43 -66.94
C THR A 19 35.30 23.53 -66.65
N LEU A 20 35.16 24.33 -65.57
CA LEU A 20 36.21 24.57 -64.55
C LEU A 20 35.75 25.55 -63.44
N HIS A 21 36.02 25.19 -62.19
CA HIS A 21 36.04 26.04 -60.98
C HIS A 21 37.48 26.53 -60.71
N PRO A 22 37.79 27.46 -59.78
CA PRO A 22 37.05 27.94 -58.58
C PRO A 22 36.77 29.48 -58.63
N LEU A 23 36.12 30.17 -57.68
CA LEU A 23 36.10 30.06 -56.20
C LEU A 23 34.72 30.38 -55.57
N GLN A 24 34.47 29.78 -54.40
CA GLN A 24 33.45 30.17 -53.42
C GLN A 24 34.16 31.05 -52.33
N HIS A 25 33.58 31.67 -51.31
CA HIS A 25 32.30 31.68 -50.58
C HIS A 25 32.20 33.10 -49.90
N SER A 26 31.15 33.59 -49.23
CA SER A 26 29.75 33.17 -48.95
C SER A 26 28.97 34.38 -48.42
N GLY A 27 27.63 34.34 -48.43
CA GLY A 27 26.77 35.31 -47.73
C GLY A 27 25.43 34.68 -47.34
N PRO A 28 24.91 34.88 -46.11
CA PRO A 28 23.69 34.23 -45.65
C PRO A 28 22.43 34.94 -46.17
N LYS A 29 21.40 34.16 -46.54
CA LYS A 29 20.06 34.68 -46.87
C LYS A 29 19.14 34.57 -45.65
N CYS A 30 18.46 35.66 -45.32
CA CYS A 30 17.33 35.62 -44.38
C CYS A 30 16.03 35.28 -45.15
N VAL A 31 15.18 34.43 -44.58
CA VAL A 31 13.85 34.10 -45.10
C VAL A 31 12.83 34.34 -43.99
N GLN A 32 11.84 35.18 -44.25
CA GLN A 32 10.82 35.53 -43.27
C GLN A 32 9.89 34.34 -43.00
N ARG A 33 9.75 33.96 -41.73
CA ARG A 33 8.62 33.14 -41.25
C ARG A 33 7.51 34.04 -40.73
N THR A 34 6.28 33.77 -41.13
CA THR A 34 5.09 34.29 -40.46
C THR A 34 5.02 33.72 -39.05
N GLY A 35 5.06 34.60 -38.03
CA GLY A 35 4.96 34.21 -36.64
C GLY A 35 3.52 33.91 -36.22
N MET A 36 3.28 32.77 -35.58
CA MET A 36 2.15 32.66 -34.67
C MET A 36 2.37 33.59 -33.48
N LEU A 37 1.32 34.25 -33.01
CA LEU A 37 1.34 34.94 -31.72
C LEU A 37 1.45 33.91 -30.60
N GLU A 38 2.45 34.07 -29.74
CA GLU A 38 2.51 33.34 -28.47
C GLU A 38 1.31 33.72 -27.59
N PRO A 39 0.69 32.76 -26.87
CA PRO A 39 -0.33 33.07 -25.89
C PRO A 39 0.31 33.83 -24.72
N ARG A 40 0.14 35.15 -24.69
CA ARG A 40 0.62 35.99 -23.59
C ARG A 40 0.06 35.47 -22.27
N SER A 41 0.92 35.35 -21.27
CA SER A 41 0.54 35.08 -19.89
C SER A 41 -0.39 36.18 -19.39
N GLN A 42 -1.68 35.87 -19.26
CA GLN A 42 -2.56 36.62 -18.38
C GLN A 42 -1.99 36.46 -16.95
N GLN A 43 -1.88 37.57 -16.22
CA GLN A 43 -1.37 37.53 -14.86
C GLN A 43 -2.31 36.69 -14.00
N LEU A 44 -1.75 35.72 -13.28
CA LEU A 44 -2.49 34.96 -12.29
C LEU A 44 -2.78 35.90 -11.11
N ASP A 45 -4.04 35.98 -10.66
CA ASP A 45 -4.34 36.64 -9.40
C ASP A 45 -3.59 35.95 -8.26
N GLY A 46 -2.92 36.73 -7.41
CA GLY A 46 -2.04 36.20 -6.36
C GLY A 46 -2.73 35.24 -5.39
N HIS A 47 -4.04 35.34 -5.26
CA HIS A 47 -4.88 34.44 -4.46
C HIS A 47 -4.94 33.00 -5.00
N VAL A 48 -4.79 32.79 -6.31
CA VAL A 48 -4.82 31.45 -6.94
C VAL A 48 -3.48 30.72 -6.77
N ALA A 49 -2.38 31.45 -6.61
CA ALA A 49 -1.06 30.87 -6.30
C ALA A 49 -0.92 30.43 -4.82
N SER A 50 -1.87 30.81 -3.95
CA SER A 50 -1.81 30.63 -2.49
C SER A 50 -2.11 29.18 -2.05
N GLY A 51 -1.25 28.23 -2.45
CA GLY A 51 -1.36 26.84 -2.02
C GLY A 51 -0.48 25.81 -2.74
N CYS A 52 0.31 26.22 -3.74
CA CYS A 52 1.21 25.33 -4.47
C CYS A 52 2.39 24.84 -3.61
N LEU A 53 2.72 23.56 -3.72
CA LEU A 53 3.92 22.98 -3.11
C LEU A 53 5.21 23.48 -3.80
N PRO A 54 6.38 23.43 -3.14
CA PRO A 54 7.67 23.72 -3.76
C PRO A 54 7.92 22.87 -5.02
N GLY A 55 7.93 23.51 -6.21
CA GLY A 55 8.09 22.84 -7.50
C GLY A 55 6.78 22.38 -8.17
N GLU A 56 5.64 22.60 -7.52
CA GLU A 56 4.33 22.47 -8.14
C GLU A 56 4.06 23.67 -9.07
N GLN A 57 3.51 23.40 -10.25
CA GLN A 57 3.21 24.39 -11.27
C GLN A 57 1.76 24.23 -11.72
N ILE A 58 1.00 25.34 -11.73
CA ILE A 58 -0.36 25.38 -12.28
C ILE A 58 -0.26 25.28 -13.80
N LEU A 59 -0.97 24.31 -14.38
CA LEU A 59 -1.02 24.07 -15.82
C LEU A 59 -2.23 24.74 -16.47
N ALA A 60 -3.37 24.73 -15.78
CA ALA A 60 -4.62 25.39 -16.18
C ALA A 60 -5.59 25.46 -14.98
N TRP A 61 -6.59 26.33 -15.09
CA TRP A 61 -7.68 26.47 -14.11
C TRP A 61 -8.99 26.88 -14.80
N ALA A 62 -10.12 26.69 -14.13
CA ALA A 62 -11.43 27.19 -14.55
C ALA A 62 -12.36 27.45 -13.34
N PRO A 63 -13.18 28.51 -13.35
CA PRO A 63 -14.21 28.74 -12.33
C PRO A 63 -15.34 27.71 -12.47
N GLY A 64 -15.91 27.24 -11.36
CA GLY A 64 -16.98 26.25 -11.40
C GLY A 64 -17.52 25.83 -10.04
N VAL A 65 -18.64 25.12 -10.08
CA VAL A 65 -19.41 24.69 -8.91
C VAL A 65 -19.19 23.20 -8.65
N ARG A 66 -18.77 22.83 -7.44
CA ARG A 66 -18.73 21.44 -6.96
C ARG A 66 -20.15 20.99 -6.63
N LYS A 67 -20.67 20.08 -7.46
CA LYS A 67 -21.98 19.44 -7.32
C LYS A 67 -21.91 18.20 -6.42
N GLY A 68 -23.07 17.75 -5.94
CA GLY A 68 -23.17 16.57 -5.06
C GLY A 68 -22.87 16.86 -3.59
N LEU A 69 -22.85 18.15 -3.23
CA LEU A 69 -23.01 18.65 -1.86
C LEU A 69 -24.27 19.50 -1.84
N GLU A 70 -24.95 19.56 -0.70
CA GLU A 70 -26.05 20.51 -0.46
C GLU A 70 -25.65 21.42 0.71
N PRO A 71 -25.49 22.74 0.51
CA PRO A 71 -25.54 23.46 -0.76
C PRO A 71 -24.38 23.12 -1.71
N GLU A 72 -24.57 23.34 -3.01
CA GLU A 72 -23.48 23.24 -3.98
C GLU A 72 -22.42 24.33 -3.72
N LEU A 73 -21.13 24.00 -3.86
CA LEU A 73 -20.03 24.91 -3.48
C LEU A 73 -19.41 25.57 -4.72
N PRO A 74 -19.53 26.90 -4.93
CA PRO A 74 -18.78 27.60 -5.97
C PRO A 74 -17.28 27.66 -5.63
N GLY A 75 -16.43 27.73 -6.66
CA GLY A 75 -14.99 27.71 -6.49
C GLY A 75 -14.22 27.73 -7.81
N THR A 76 -12.97 27.29 -7.76
CA THR A 76 -12.09 27.17 -8.92
C THR A 76 -11.45 25.79 -8.96
N LEU A 77 -11.57 25.11 -10.09
CA LEU A 77 -10.85 23.88 -10.39
C LEU A 77 -9.47 24.23 -10.94
N ILE A 78 -8.41 23.69 -10.34
CA ILE A 78 -7.02 23.95 -10.73
C ILE A 78 -6.33 22.62 -11.02
N CYS A 79 -5.69 22.51 -12.18
CA CYS A 79 -4.80 21.39 -12.53
C CYS A 79 -3.35 21.83 -12.38
N THR A 80 -2.56 21.05 -11.64
CA THR A 80 -1.10 21.23 -11.53
C THR A 80 -0.36 20.06 -12.19
N ASN A 81 0.97 20.11 -12.18
CA ASN A 81 1.85 19.01 -12.58
C ASN A 81 1.80 17.79 -11.62
N LEU A 82 1.15 17.90 -10.44
CA LEU A 82 1.11 16.84 -9.42
C LEU A 82 -0.31 16.40 -9.02
N ARG A 83 -1.26 17.34 -8.92
CA ARG A 83 -2.64 17.11 -8.46
C ARG A 83 -3.66 17.93 -9.25
N VAL A 84 -4.92 17.58 -9.07
CA VAL A 84 -6.07 18.44 -9.33
C VAL A 84 -6.63 18.85 -7.98
N THR A 85 -6.90 20.14 -7.79
CA THR A 85 -7.50 20.70 -6.56
C THR A 85 -8.74 21.51 -6.92
N PHE A 86 -9.77 21.43 -6.09
CA PHE A 86 -10.91 22.34 -6.15
C PHE A 86 -10.86 23.32 -4.96
N GLN A 87 -10.68 24.61 -5.23
CA GLN A 87 -10.61 25.65 -4.20
C GLN A 87 -11.98 26.34 -4.06
N PRO A 88 -12.72 26.17 -2.94
CA PRO A 88 -13.99 26.86 -2.73
C PRO A 88 -13.82 28.38 -2.64
N CYS A 89 -14.83 29.14 -3.08
CA CYS A 89 -14.85 30.59 -2.94
C CYS A 89 -14.73 30.99 -1.45
N GLY A 90 -13.81 31.92 -1.15
CA GLY A 90 -13.55 32.40 0.21
C GLY A 90 -12.69 31.48 1.09
N TRP A 91 -12.37 30.24 0.65
CA TRP A 91 -11.49 29.35 1.41
C TRP A 91 -10.02 29.78 1.28
N GLN A 92 -9.40 30.13 2.42
CA GLN A 92 -7.96 30.33 2.52
C GLN A 92 -7.30 29.06 3.08
N ARG A 93 -6.31 28.54 2.36
CA ARG A 93 -5.51 27.40 2.77
C ARG A 93 -4.52 27.86 3.86
N SER A 94 -4.52 27.22 5.03
CA SER A 94 -3.54 27.53 6.09
C SER A 94 -2.11 27.27 5.58
N GLN A 95 -1.17 28.11 5.99
CA GLN A 95 0.26 27.88 5.69
C GLN A 95 0.81 26.61 6.38
N GLU A 96 0.14 26.15 7.43
CA GLU A 96 0.50 24.95 8.19
C GLU A 96 0.07 23.66 7.47
N THR A 97 -1.04 23.70 6.70
CA THR A 97 -1.60 22.54 5.98
C THR A 97 -1.63 22.78 4.46
N PRO A 98 -0.53 22.52 3.73
CA PRO A 98 -0.43 22.79 2.28
C PRO A 98 -1.24 21.82 1.38
N LEU A 99 -1.84 20.79 1.97
CA LEU A 99 -2.61 19.72 1.34
C LEU A 99 -4.01 19.64 1.98
N SER A 100 -5.00 19.16 1.22
CA SER A 100 -6.35 18.85 1.70
C SER A 100 -6.85 17.50 1.22
N SER A 101 -7.21 16.62 2.15
CA SER A 101 -7.84 15.31 1.89
C SER A 101 -9.21 15.40 1.20
N GLU A 102 -9.92 16.52 1.30
CA GLU A 102 -11.29 16.70 0.80
C GLU A 102 -11.36 17.26 -0.63
N TYR A 103 -10.32 18.01 -1.03
CA TYR A 103 -10.30 18.77 -2.28
C TYR A 103 -9.16 18.37 -3.23
N ASP A 104 -8.07 17.78 -2.74
CA ASP A 104 -6.94 17.37 -3.60
C ASP A 104 -7.10 15.93 -4.14
N PHE A 105 -6.81 15.76 -5.43
CA PHE A 105 -6.70 14.50 -6.15
C PHE A 105 -5.35 14.43 -6.87
N ALA A 106 -4.37 13.72 -6.31
CA ALA A 106 -3.13 13.44 -7.02
C ALA A 106 -3.40 12.76 -8.37
N LEU A 107 -2.68 13.14 -9.43
CA LEU A 107 -2.94 12.68 -10.80
C LEU A 107 -2.91 11.15 -10.93
N VAL A 108 -2.04 10.50 -10.15
CA VAL A 108 -1.84 9.04 -10.06
C VAL A 108 -3.06 8.30 -9.50
N ASN A 109 -3.81 8.98 -8.62
CA ASN A 109 -5.02 8.47 -7.97
C ASN A 109 -6.27 8.66 -8.84
N ILE A 110 -6.24 9.48 -9.90
CA ILE A 110 -7.38 9.62 -10.81
C ILE A 110 -7.51 8.33 -11.64
N GLY A 111 -8.53 7.53 -11.37
CA GLY A 111 -8.82 6.29 -12.10
C GLY A 111 -9.61 6.56 -13.38
N ARG A 112 -10.80 7.15 -13.25
CA ARG A 112 -11.72 7.47 -14.35
C ARG A 112 -11.94 8.99 -14.39
N LEU A 113 -11.89 9.56 -15.59
CA LEU A 113 -12.14 10.98 -15.85
C LEU A 113 -13.16 11.07 -16.98
N GLU A 114 -14.25 11.79 -16.76
CA GLU A 114 -15.32 11.93 -17.74
C GLU A 114 -15.64 13.40 -17.97
N ALA A 115 -15.92 13.74 -19.24
CA ALA A 115 -16.47 15.03 -19.66
C ALA A 115 -17.94 14.84 -20.07
N VAL A 116 -18.82 15.75 -19.69
CA VAL A 116 -20.25 15.71 -20.00
C VAL A 116 -20.67 17.02 -20.67
N SER A 117 -21.57 16.92 -21.66
CA SER A 117 -22.25 18.06 -22.28
C SER A 117 -23.70 17.70 -22.60
N GLY A 118 -24.59 18.67 -22.45
CA GLY A 118 -26.02 18.58 -22.62
C GLY A 118 -26.65 17.53 -21.71
N LEU A 119 -27.83 17.09 -22.12
CA LEU A 119 -28.67 16.17 -21.34
C LEU A 119 -28.13 14.73 -21.24
N SER A 120 -27.06 14.35 -21.95
CA SER A 120 -26.54 12.96 -21.95
C SER A 120 -25.16 12.69 -22.58
N ARG A 121 -24.43 13.67 -23.13
CA ARG A 121 -23.22 13.38 -23.94
C ARG A 121 -21.97 13.19 -23.06
N VAL A 122 -21.79 11.97 -22.55
CA VAL A 122 -20.60 11.58 -21.78
C VAL A 122 -19.45 11.14 -22.70
N GLN A 123 -18.24 11.64 -22.45
CA GLN A 123 -16.98 11.16 -23.01
C GLN A 123 -16.02 10.72 -21.90
N LEU A 124 -15.70 9.43 -21.85
CA LEU A 124 -14.59 8.89 -21.06
C LEU A 124 -13.25 9.40 -21.63
N LEU A 125 -12.46 10.10 -20.82
CA LEU A 125 -11.17 10.67 -21.20
C LEU A 125 -10.00 9.77 -20.80
N ARG A 126 -9.23 9.35 -21.81
CA ARG A 126 -8.03 8.50 -21.67
C ARG A 126 -6.78 9.30 -22.04
N PRO A 127 -5.59 8.94 -21.53
CA PRO A 127 -4.33 9.51 -22.01
C PRO A 127 -4.25 9.49 -23.55
N GLY A 128 -3.96 10.65 -24.15
CA GLY A 128 -3.90 10.82 -25.61
C GLY A 128 -5.24 10.93 -26.35
N SER A 129 -6.40 10.79 -25.71
CA SER A 129 -7.69 11.00 -26.40
C SER A 129 -8.04 12.49 -26.52
N PRO A 130 -8.34 13.02 -27.71
CA PRO A 130 -8.81 14.41 -27.86
C PRO A 130 -10.21 14.59 -27.30
N LEU A 131 -10.43 15.71 -26.63
CA LEU A 131 -11.72 16.17 -26.11
C LEU A 131 -12.59 16.70 -27.26
N LYS A 132 -13.81 16.16 -27.44
CA LYS A 132 -14.65 16.38 -28.64
C LYS A 132 -15.65 17.53 -28.53
N PHE A 133 -15.72 18.18 -27.38
CA PHE A 133 -16.62 19.29 -27.04
C PHE A 133 -16.09 19.99 -25.78
N ILE A 134 -16.49 21.24 -25.53
CA ILE A 134 -16.18 21.88 -24.25
C ILE A 134 -17.13 21.28 -23.20
N PRO A 135 -16.62 20.78 -22.05
CA PRO A 135 -17.46 20.16 -21.03
C PRO A 135 -18.26 21.21 -20.28
N GLU A 136 -19.52 20.88 -20.03
CA GLU A 136 -20.41 21.59 -19.12
C GLU A 136 -20.18 21.12 -17.68
N GLU A 137 -19.73 19.87 -17.54
CA GLU A 137 -19.43 19.21 -16.29
C GLU A 137 -18.33 18.15 -16.49
N ILE A 138 -17.51 17.93 -15.46
CA ILE A 138 -16.57 16.81 -15.39
C ILE A 138 -16.77 15.97 -14.13
N LEU A 139 -16.48 14.67 -14.26
CA LEU A 139 -16.46 13.71 -13.16
C LEU A 139 -15.05 13.13 -13.00
N ILE A 140 -14.45 13.35 -11.83
CA ILE A 140 -13.14 12.83 -11.44
C ILE A 140 -13.35 11.73 -10.40
N HIS A 141 -13.21 10.46 -10.81
CA HIS A 141 -13.30 9.32 -9.90
C HIS A 141 -11.89 8.89 -9.47
N GLY A 142 -11.64 8.90 -8.17
CA GLY A 142 -10.41 8.37 -7.60
C GLY A 142 -10.37 6.84 -7.60
N ARG A 143 -9.16 6.26 -7.59
CA ARG A 143 -8.91 4.84 -7.23
C ARG A 143 -9.27 4.57 -5.76
N ASP A 144 -9.46 5.64 -4.99
CA ASP A 144 -9.75 5.71 -3.56
C ASP A 144 -11.26 5.83 -3.21
N PHE A 145 -12.16 5.58 -4.17
CA PHE A 145 -13.63 5.73 -4.04
C PHE A 145 -14.18 7.17 -3.89
N ARG A 146 -13.35 8.23 -3.88
CA ARG A 146 -13.87 9.61 -3.95
C ARG A 146 -14.36 9.95 -5.36
N LEU A 147 -15.40 10.77 -5.43
CA LEU A 147 -15.87 11.43 -6.64
C LEU A 147 -15.87 12.94 -6.42
N LEU A 148 -15.20 13.67 -7.31
CA LEU A 148 -15.31 15.11 -7.45
C LEU A 148 -16.05 15.41 -8.75
N ARG A 149 -17.20 16.09 -8.63
CA ARG A 149 -18.10 16.47 -9.72
C ARG A 149 -18.11 18.00 -9.81
N VAL A 150 -17.67 18.57 -10.92
CA VAL A 150 -17.57 20.03 -11.10
C VAL A 150 -18.25 20.44 -12.39
N ALA A 151 -19.16 21.42 -12.31
CA ALA A 151 -19.79 22.06 -13.46
C ALA A 151 -19.30 23.49 -13.65
N PHE A 152 -19.35 23.99 -14.89
CA PHE A 152 -18.81 25.30 -15.26
C PHE A 152 -19.96 26.30 -15.50
N GLU A 153 -19.86 27.49 -14.90
CA GLU A 153 -21.01 28.40 -14.69
C GLU A 153 -21.65 28.96 -15.97
N ALA A 154 -20.93 28.91 -17.10
CA ALA A 154 -21.44 29.29 -18.42
C ALA A 154 -21.97 28.10 -19.26
N GLY A 155 -22.25 26.95 -18.66
CA GLY A 155 -22.73 25.76 -19.39
C GLY A 155 -21.74 25.34 -20.47
N GLY A 156 -20.45 25.23 -20.12
CA GLY A 156 -19.40 24.79 -21.04
C GLY A 156 -19.12 25.76 -22.21
N LEU A 157 -19.58 27.01 -22.18
CA LEU A 157 -19.26 27.98 -23.24
C LEU A 157 -17.85 28.60 -23.11
N GLU A 158 -17.22 28.52 -21.93
CA GLU A 158 -15.88 29.08 -21.71
C GLU A 158 -14.74 28.14 -22.14
N PRO A 159 -13.72 28.62 -22.89
CA PRO A 159 -12.57 27.80 -23.26
C PRO A 159 -11.73 27.34 -22.06
N GLN A 160 -11.81 28.00 -20.90
CA GLN A 160 -11.17 27.60 -19.64
C GLN A 160 -11.55 26.15 -19.25
N ALA A 161 -12.82 25.76 -19.40
CA ALA A 161 -13.31 24.41 -19.10
C ALA A 161 -12.66 23.34 -20.02
N PHE A 162 -12.43 23.67 -21.29
CA PHE A 162 -11.69 22.82 -22.23
C PHE A 162 -10.20 22.74 -21.86
N GLN A 163 -9.57 23.88 -21.54
CA GLN A 163 -8.16 23.98 -21.17
C GLN A 163 -7.82 23.17 -19.92
N VAL A 164 -8.57 23.35 -18.82
CA VAL A 164 -8.32 22.59 -17.58
C VAL A 164 -8.55 21.09 -17.78
N THR A 165 -9.59 20.70 -18.54
CA THR A 165 -9.87 19.29 -18.82
C THR A 165 -8.77 18.64 -19.67
N MET A 166 -8.27 19.34 -20.69
CA MET A 166 -7.13 18.85 -21.48
C MET A 166 -5.82 18.83 -20.69
N ALA A 167 -5.58 19.80 -19.80
CA ALA A 167 -4.42 19.80 -18.91
C ALA A 167 -4.42 18.57 -17.99
N ILE A 168 -5.56 18.19 -17.41
CA ILE A 168 -5.69 16.98 -16.58
C ILE A 168 -5.36 15.72 -17.41
N VAL A 169 -5.84 15.63 -18.66
CA VAL A 169 -5.55 14.49 -19.56
C VAL A 169 -4.06 14.41 -19.91
N GLN A 170 -3.42 15.54 -20.20
CA GLN A 170 -2.00 15.62 -20.54
C GLN A 170 -1.10 15.33 -19.33
N ALA A 171 -1.41 15.91 -18.16
CA ALA A 171 -0.65 15.71 -16.93
C ALA A 171 -0.71 14.24 -16.46
N ARG A 172 -1.89 13.59 -16.53
CA ARG A 172 -2.01 12.14 -16.27
C ARG A 172 -1.19 11.30 -17.26
N ALA A 173 -1.10 11.69 -18.54
CA ALA A 173 -0.28 11.00 -19.53
C ALA A 173 1.23 11.12 -19.25
N GLN A 174 1.69 12.29 -18.80
CA GLN A 174 3.09 12.52 -18.44
C GLN A 174 3.47 11.80 -17.14
N ASN A 175 2.62 11.86 -16.11
CA ASN A 175 2.80 11.20 -14.81
C ASN A 175 2.70 9.66 -14.90
N SER A 176 2.24 9.11 -16.04
CA SER A 176 2.30 7.68 -16.34
C SER A 176 3.72 7.18 -16.68
N GLN A 177 4.71 8.06 -16.82
CA GLN A 177 6.12 7.68 -16.94
C GLN A 177 6.82 7.80 -15.57
N VAL A 178 7.62 6.78 -15.22
CA VAL A 178 8.25 6.53 -13.90
C VAL A 178 9.14 7.69 -13.37
N GLN A 179 9.44 8.69 -14.20
CA GLN A 179 10.41 9.75 -13.91
C GLN A 179 9.98 10.75 -12.82
N GLN A 180 8.69 10.86 -12.48
CA GLN A 180 8.22 11.87 -11.50
C GLN A 180 8.28 11.44 -10.02
N TYR A 181 8.65 10.18 -9.70
CA TYR A 181 8.79 9.70 -8.30
C TYR A 181 10.11 10.11 -7.61
N ALA A 182 10.76 11.17 -8.08
CA ALA A 182 11.84 11.84 -7.35
C ALA A 182 11.21 12.74 -6.26
N GLY A 183 11.17 12.26 -5.02
CA GLY A 183 10.43 12.89 -3.93
C GLY A 183 11.07 14.21 -3.45
N ILE A 184 10.56 15.34 -3.95
CA ILE A 184 11.08 16.69 -3.68
C ILE A 184 10.01 17.75 -3.24
N PRO A 185 8.66 17.60 -3.40
CA PRO A 185 7.72 18.69 -3.06
C PRO A 185 7.77 19.16 -1.60
N LEU A 186 7.50 18.27 -0.63
CA LEU A 186 7.36 18.66 0.78
C LEU A 186 8.68 18.83 1.53
N SER A 187 9.79 18.25 1.05
CA SER A 187 11.09 18.31 1.76
C SER A 187 11.70 19.70 1.86
N LYS A 188 11.11 20.70 1.17
CA LYS A 188 11.39 22.13 1.34
C LYS A 188 10.39 22.88 2.22
N ALA A 189 9.17 22.38 2.41
CA ALA A 189 8.15 23.03 3.22
C ALA A 189 8.46 22.93 4.73
N GLY A 190 8.95 21.78 5.19
CA GLY A 190 9.29 21.55 6.60
C GLY A 190 10.61 22.18 7.10
N GLN A 191 11.35 22.92 6.26
CA GLN A 191 12.71 23.39 6.60
C GLN A 191 12.77 24.54 7.61
N ASN A 192 11.64 25.19 7.91
CA ASN A 192 11.57 26.25 8.92
C ASN A 192 11.50 25.70 10.36
N THR A 193 11.29 24.39 10.54
CA THR A 193 11.37 23.71 11.84
C THR A 193 12.65 22.90 11.96
N GLY A 194 13.28 22.91 13.15
CA GLY A 194 14.53 22.19 13.41
C GLY A 194 14.39 20.66 13.30
N SER A 195 15.53 19.94 13.36
CA SER A 195 15.66 18.50 13.08
C SER A 195 14.48 17.65 13.59
N ARG A 196 13.56 17.38 12.67
CA ARG A 196 12.28 16.75 12.95
C ARG A 196 12.45 15.24 12.91
N LYS A 197 12.35 14.60 14.07
CA LYS A 197 12.30 13.14 14.17
C LYS A 197 10.86 12.67 13.99
N PRO A 198 10.61 11.62 13.18
CA PRO A 198 9.28 11.04 13.07
C PRO A 198 8.85 10.41 14.42
N PRO A 199 7.55 10.32 14.71
CA PRO A 199 7.03 9.81 15.98
C PRO A 199 7.27 8.31 16.20
N VAL A 200 7.64 7.56 15.16
CA VAL A 200 8.00 6.13 15.22
C VAL A 200 9.33 5.86 14.49
N PRO A 201 10.13 4.86 14.92
CA PRO A 201 11.36 4.48 14.22
C PRO A 201 11.09 4.03 12.79
N LEU A 202 11.82 4.59 11.80
CA LEU A 202 11.64 4.22 10.39
C LEU A 202 12.24 2.86 10.02
N LEU A 203 13.02 2.24 10.92
CA LEU A 203 13.70 0.95 10.73
C LEU A 203 14.72 0.97 9.58
N GLU A 204 15.42 2.10 9.43
CA GLU A 204 16.50 2.30 8.44
C GLU A 204 17.91 2.11 9.03
N THR A 205 18.05 2.20 10.35
CA THR A 205 19.32 2.06 11.11
C THR A 205 19.35 0.77 11.93
N SER A 206 20.54 0.26 12.28
CA SER A 206 20.67 -0.97 13.10
C SER A 206 20.12 -0.75 14.51
N GLU A 207 20.26 0.48 14.99
CA GLU A 207 19.79 1.00 16.27
C GLU A 207 18.26 0.94 16.38
N ASP A 208 17.52 1.28 15.32
CA ASP A 208 16.05 1.15 15.28
C ASP A 208 15.62 -0.32 15.50
N TRP A 209 16.26 -1.24 14.77
CA TRP A 209 15.95 -2.68 14.85
C TRP A 209 16.35 -3.29 16.19
N GLU A 210 17.42 -2.81 16.82
CA GLU A 210 17.82 -3.24 18.17
C GLU A 210 16.93 -2.63 19.27
N ALA A 211 16.38 -1.43 19.06
CA ALA A 211 15.40 -0.81 19.96
C ALA A 211 14.05 -1.55 19.94
N GLU A 212 13.50 -1.82 18.76
CA GLU A 212 12.26 -2.60 18.62
C GLU A 212 12.44 -4.05 19.13
N ARG A 213 13.62 -4.67 18.96
CA ARG A 213 13.93 -5.99 19.55
C ARG A 213 13.88 -5.98 21.08
N LYS A 214 14.38 -4.91 21.70
CA LYS A 214 14.37 -4.73 23.16
C LYS A 214 12.95 -4.49 23.68
N LYS A 215 12.18 -3.65 22.99
CA LYS A 215 10.77 -3.35 23.28
C LYS A 215 9.90 -4.63 23.29
N GLN A 216 10.09 -5.50 22.30
CA GLN A 216 9.41 -6.80 22.24
C GLN A 216 10.01 -7.88 23.17
N GLY A 217 11.03 -7.57 23.97
CA GLY A 217 11.65 -8.53 24.90
C GLY A 217 12.40 -9.70 24.23
N ALA A 218 12.65 -9.65 22.91
CA ALA A 218 13.13 -10.77 22.08
C ALA A 218 14.62 -11.13 22.32
N ARG A 219 14.95 -11.61 23.53
CA ARG A 219 16.31 -11.92 24.01
C ARG A 219 16.97 -13.11 23.29
N GLY A 220 16.15 -14.03 22.77
CA GLY A 220 16.59 -15.18 21.96
C GLY A 220 17.06 -14.84 20.55
N TRP A 221 16.84 -13.59 20.11
CA TRP A 221 17.11 -13.11 18.75
C TRP A 221 18.25 -12.08 18.72
N ARG A 222 18.84 -11.87 17.54
CA ARG A 222 19.82 -10.81 17.25
C ARG A 222 19.44 -10.07 15.97
N VAL A 223 19.83 -8.80 15.87
CA VAL A 223 19.89 -8.12 14.57
C VAL A 223 21.00 -8.76 13.73
N SER A 224 20.74 -8.99 12.44
CA SER A 224 21.77 -9.33 11.45
C SER A 224 22.00 -8.16 10.50
N THR A 225 23.27 -7.90 10.17
CA THR A 225 23.71 -6.89 9.19
C THR A 225 23.98 -7.50 7.82
N ILE A 226 23.67 -8.78 7.61
CA ILE A 226 24.05 -9.52 6.40
C ILE A 226 23.49 -8.95 5.09
N ASN A 227 22.40 -8.18 5.17
CA ASN A 227 21.73 -7.56 4.04
C ASN A 227 21.89 -6.02 4.04
N GLU A 228 22.83 -5.45 4.81
CA GLU A 228 23.08 -4.00 4.90
C GLU A 228 23.36 -3.37 3.52
N ARG A 229 24.05 -4.13 2.66
CA ARG A 229 24.37 -3.81 1.26
C ARG A 229 23.36 -4.36 0.25
N PHE A 230 22.33 -5.04 0.74
CA PHE A 230 21.31 -5.80 -0.01
C PHE A 230 21.84 -7.04 -0.75
N ASP A 231 22.93 -7.62 -0.24
CA ASP A 231 23.65 -8.78 -0.83
C ASP A 231 22.83 -10.10 -0.85
N ILE A 232 21.74 -10.22 -0.08
CA ILE A 232 20.80 -11.35 -0.17
C ILE A 232 19.63 -10.99 -1.08
N ALA A 233 18.94 -9.88 -0.77
CA ALA A 233 17.78 -9.44 -1.53
C ALA A 233 17.53 -7.94 -1.37
N THR A 234 17.31 -7.25 -2.49
CA THR A 234 16.85 -5.85 -2.54
C THR A 234 15.46 -5.66 -1.95
N SER A 235 14.63 -6.71 -1.94
CA SER A 235 13.27 -6.69 -1.38
C SER A 235 13.23 -6.80 0.15
N LEU A 236 14.29 -7.28 0.79
CA LEU A 236 14.42 -7.33 2.25
C LEU A 236 14.93 -5.99 2.80
N PRO A 237 14.64 -5.65 4.07
CA PRO A 237 15.32 -4.57 4.76
C PRO A 237 16.83 -4.83 4.90
N ARG A 238 17.59 -3.77 5.18
CA ARG A 238 19.04 -3.86 5.48
C ARG A 238 19.35 -4.77 6.67
N TYR A 239 18.49 -4.66 7.68
CA TYR A 239 18.61 -5.36 8.96
C TYR A 239 17.34 -6.15 9.21
N PHE A 240 17.47 -7.31 9.84
CA PHE A 240 16.34 -8.11 10.31
C PHE A 240 16.78 -9.02 11.45
N TRP A 241 15.82 -9.63 12.14
CA TRP A 241 16.08 -10.48 13.29
C TRP A 241 16.25 -11.95 12.91
N VAL A 242 17.34 -12.55 13.36
CA VAL A 242 17.67 -13.98 13.22
C VAL A 242 17.94 -14.61 14.60
N PRO A 243 17.84 -15.94 14.78
CA PRO A 243 18.07 -16.56 16.07
C PRO A 243 19.49 -16.27 16.57
N LYS A 244 19.66 -15.97 17.85
CA LYS A 244 20.94 -15.46 18.40
C LYS A 244 22.12 -16.42 18.24
N ARG A 245 21.85 -17.73 18.10
CA ARG A 245 22.85 -18.78 17.89
C ARG A 245 23.25 -18.98 16.43
N THR A 246 22.41 -18.58 15.47
CA THR A 246 22.69 -18.80 14.04
C THR A 246 23.73 -17.82 13.53
N LEU A 247 24.68 -18.30 12.73
CA LEU A 247 25.71 -17.50 12.06
C LEU A 247 25.19 -16.91 10.75
N ASP A 248 25.69 -15.73 10.36
CA ASP A 248 25.29 -15.09 9.10
C ASP A 248 25.65 -15.95 7.85
N SER A 249 26.69 -16.78 7.93
CA SER A 249 26.98 -17.79 6.89
C SER A 249 25.86 -18.81 6.70
N GLU A 250 25.16 -19.20 7.77
CA GLU A 250 24.03 -20.13 7.74
C GLU A 250 22.75 -19.42 7.27
N VAL A 251 22.55 -18.15 7.66
CA VAL A 251 21.46 -17.30 7.16
C VAL A 251 21.55 -17.15 5.64
N ARG A 252 22.73 -16.78 5.10
CA ARG A 252 22.95 -16.64 3.65
C ARG A 252 22.65 -17.95 2.90
N ARG A 253 23.11 -19.08 3.45
CA ARG A 253 22.85 -20.42 2.92
C ARG A 253 21.35 -20.69 2.87
N ALA A 254 20.69 -20.70 4.04
CA ALA A 254 19.27 -20.99 4.15
C ALA A 254 18.40 -20.10 3.24
N PHE A 255 18.68 -18.80 3.17
CA PHE A 255 17.86 -17.82 2.43
C PHE A 255 17.90 -18.04 0.91
N GLY A 256 18.97 -18.63 0.36
CA GLY A 256 19.09 -18.95 -1.07
C GLY A 256 18.05 -19.95 -1.59
N HIS A 257 17.44 -20.73 -0.71
CA HIS A 257 16.46 -21.78 -1.05
C HIS A 257 14.99 -21.29 -0.96
N PHE A 258 14.77 -19.99 -0.79
CA PHE A 258 13.45 -19.35 -0.73
C PHE A 258 13.24 -18.35 -1.89
N HIS A 259 12.01 -18.21 -2.35
CA HIS A 259 11.63 -17.23 -3.37
C HIS A 259 12.11 -15.81 -3.00
N GLN A 260 12.69 -15.10 -3.98
CA GLN A 260 13.27 -13.76 -3.82
C GLN A 260 14.34 -13.65 -2.71
N GLY A 261 14.94 -14.76 -2.25
CA GLY A 261 15.92 -14.76 -1.15
C GLY A 261 15.31 -14.52 0.23
N ARG A 262 13.98 -14.64 0.39
CA ARG A 262 13.24 -14.22 1.59
C ARG A 262 13.08 -15.36 2.58
N GLY A 263 14.17 -15.77 3.22
CA GLY A 263 14.14 -16.83 4.23
C GLY A 263 13.47 -16.44 5.56
N PRO A 264 13.39 -17.40 6.51
CA PRO A 264 12.73 -17.23 7.80
C PRO A 264 13.42 -16.18 8.67
N ARG A 265 12.62 -15.28 9.24
CA ARG A 265 13.06 -14.23 10.18
C ARG A 265 11.92 -13.90 11.13
N LEU A 266 12.26 -13.45 12.34
CA LEU A 266 11.25 -13.00 13.31
C LEU A 266 10.51 -11.78 12.77
N SER A 267 9.20 -11.79 12.97
CA SER A 267 8.28 -10.68 12.74
C SER A 267 7.75 -10.13 14.07
N TRP A 268 7.44 -11.02 15.03
CA TRP A 268 7.03 -10.63 16.39
C TRP A 268 7.36 -11.70 17.44
N HIS A 269 7.85 -11.29 18.61
CA HIS A 269 8.03 -12.15 19.79
C HIS A 269 6.89 -11.95 20.79
N HIS A 270 6.14 -13.01 21.10
CA HIS A 270 5.08 -12.97 22.11
C HIS A 270 5.67 -13.14 23.52
N PRO A 271 5.27 -12.35 24.54
CA PRO A 271 5.78 -12.47 25.90
C PRO A 271 5.61 -13.84 26.57
N GLY A 272 4.70 -14.69 26.08
CA GLY A 272 4.60 -16.10 26.48
C GLY A 272 5.78 -17.00 26.02
N GLY A 273 6.68 -16.48 25.18
CA GLY A 273 7.92 -17.15 24.74
C GLY A 273 7.88 -17.74 23.32
N SER A 274 6.73 -17.70 22.64
CA SER A 274 6.51 -18.14 21.27
C SER A 274 6.88 -17.06 20.24
N ASP A 275 7.40 -17.45 19.08
CA ASP A 275 7.81 -16.54 18.01
C ASP A 275 6.92 -16.64 16.77
N LEU A 276 6.59 -15.49 16.18
CA LEU A 276 5.94 -15.38 14.87
C LEU A 276 6.99 -15.02 13.81
N LEU A 277 7.26 -15.94 12.89
CA LEU A 277 8.22 -15.82 11.79
C LEU A 277 7.50 -15.59 10.46
N ARG A 278 8.22 -15.00 9.51
CA ARG A 278 7.79 -14.85 8.10
C ARG A 278 8.85 -15.40 7.15
N CYS A 279 8.44 -16.19 6.16
CA CYS A 279 9.30 -16.62 5.06
C CYS A 279 8.56 -16.71 3.72
N GLY A 280 9.32 -16.62 2.62
CA GLY A 280 8.85 -16.90 1.27
C GLY A 280 8.48 -18.37 1.08
N GLY A 281 7.88 -18.70 -0.07
CA GLY A 281 7.72 -20.08 -0.51
C GLY A 281 9.08 -20.69 -0.87
N PHE A 282 9.28 -21.98 -0.58
CA PHE A 282 10.47 -22.71 -1.02
C PHE A 282 10.68 -22.55 -2.53
N TYR A 283 11.93 -22.39 -2.96
CA TYR A 283 12.27 -22.29 -4.38
C TYR A 283 12.35 -23.70 -4.98
N THR A 284 11.38 -24.06 -5.82
CA THR A 284 11.19 -25.44 -6.30
C THR A 284 12.30 -25.95 -7.21
N ALA A 285 13.06 -25.05 -7.84
CA ALA A 285 14.23 -25.38 -8.65
C ALA A 285 15.56 -25.30 -7.85
N SER A 286 15.49 -25.27 -6.51
CA SER A 286 16.66 -25.40 -5.63
C SER A 286 17.09 -26.87 -5.51
N ASP A 287 18.41 -27.09 -5.51
CA ASP A 287 19.06 -28.37 -5.17
C ASP A 287 19.97 -28.17 -3.94
N PRO A 288 19.43 -28.28 -2.70
CA PRO A 288 20.17 -27.99 -1.48
C PRO A 288 20.97 -29.20 -0.97
N ASN A 289 22.22 -28.97 -0.58
CA ASN A 289 23.04 -30.01 0.05
C ASN A 289 22.60 -30.31 1.50
N LYS A 290 23.27 -31.26 2.19
CA LYS A 290 22.90 -31.68 3.55
C LYS A 290 23.08 -30.57 4.59
N GLU A 291 24.05 -29.70 4.41
CA GLU A 291 24.35 -28.55 5.26
C GLU A 291 23.39 -27.38 4.99
N ASP A 292 22.91 -27.25 3.75
CA ASP A 292 21.84 -26.34 3.34
C ASP A 292 20.51 -26.72 3.99
N ILE A 293 20.11 -28.00 3.86
CA ILE A 293 18.88 -28.53 4.46
C ILE A 293 18.89 -28.32 5.98
N ARG A 294 20.00 -28.61 6.67
CA ARG A 294 20.15 -28.33 8.11
C ARG A 294 20.02 -26.84 8.45
N ALA A 295 20.58 -25.94 7.62
CA ALA A 295 20.48 -24.50 7.85
C ALA A 295 19.03 -24.00 7.67
N VAL A 296 18.31 -24.51 6.67
CA VAL A 296 16.87 -24.23 6.47
C VAL A 296 16.05 -24.75 7.64
N GLU A 297 16.26 -26.00 8.06
CA GLU A 297 15.58 -26.62 9.20
C GLU A 297 15.80 -25.84 10.50
N SER A 298 17.06 -25.49 10.79
CA SER A 298 17.45 -24.66 11.95
C SER A 298 16.81 -23.27 11.94
N MET A 299 16.75 -22.61 10.77
CA MET A 299 16.11 -21.28 10.65
C MET A 299 14.58 -21.32 10.75
N LEU A 300 13.93 -22.40 10.31
CA LEU A 300 12.49 -22.61 10.50
C LEU A 300 12.15 -22.94 11.97
N GLN A 301 13.02 -23.67 12.67
CA GLN A 301 12.83 -24.05 14.07
C GLN A 301 13.14 -22.91 15.05
N ALA A 302 14.11 -22.05 14.73
CA ALA A 302 14.60 -20.93 15.55
C ALA A 302 15.02 -21.28 17.00
N GLY A 303 15.15 -22.57 17.35
CA GLY A 303 15.45 -23.06 18.69
C GLY A 303 14.23 -23.49 19.52
N HIS A 304 13.06 -23.65 18.90
CA HIS A 304 11.85 -24.21 19.51
C HIS A 304 11.73 -25.73 19.25
N SER A 305 11.11 -26.46 20.20
CA SER A 305 10.87 -27.91 20.07
C SER A 305 9.81 -28.25 19.01
N ASP A 306 8.78 -27.40 18.91
CA ASP A 306 7.58 -27.62 18.12
C ASP A 306 7.19 -26.34 17.37
N VAL A 307 7.07 -26.44 16.05
CA VAL A 307 6.79 -25.30 15.15
C VAL A 307 5.64 -25.62 14.21
N VAL A 308 4.78 -24.62 13.98
CA VAL A 308 3.67 -24.69 13.02
C VAL A 308 4.01 -23.86 11.78
N LEU A 309 4.17 -24.54 10.65
CA LEU A 309 4.20 -23.92 9.33
C LEU A 309 2.77 -23.61 8.88
N VAL A 310 2.51 -22.37 8.47
CA VAL A 310 1.20 -21.91 8.01
C VAL A 310 1.32 -21.51 6.54
N ASP A 311 0.80 -22.36 5.65
CA ASP A 311 0.72 -22.05 4.22
C ASP A 311 -0.48 -21.11 3.97
N THR A 312 -0.23 -19.96 3.34
CA THR A 312 -1.28 -19.00 3.00
C THR A 312 -1.97 -19.30 1.66
N VAL A 313 -1.38 -20.14 0.80
CA VAL A 313 -1.72 -20.24 -0.63
C VAL A 313 -3.06 -20.93 -0.91
N ASP A 314 -3.56 -21.75 0.02
CA ASP A 314 -4.77 -22.56 -0.16
C ASP A 314 -6.04 -22.04 0.52
N GLU A 315 -5.91 -21.03 1.39
CA GLU A 315 -7.03 -20.51 2.20
C GLU A 315 -7.32 -19.02 1.95
N LEU A 316 -6.34 -18.28 1.46
CA LEU A 316 -6.47 -16.86 1.14
C LEU A 316 -6.61 -16.68 -0.39
N PRO A 317 -7.34 -15.64 -0.84
CA PRO A 317 -7.53 -15.36 -2.27
C PRO A 317 -6.20 -15.06 -2.97
N SER A 318 -6.10 -15.34 -4.27
CA SER A 318 -4.94 -14.86 -5.04
C SER A 318 -4.99 -13.34 -5.20
N LEU A 319 -3.83 -12.72 -5.52
CA LEU A 319 -3.76 -11.29 -5.82
C LEU A 319 -4.74 -10.86 -6.92
N ALA A 320 -4.92 -11.71 -7.95
CA ALA A 320 -5.88 -11.47 -9.02
C ALA A 320 -7.34 -11.53 -8.54
N ASP A 321 -7.66 -12.41 -7.58
CA ASP A 321 -9.00 -12.50 -6.99
C ASP A 321 -9.31 -11.27 -6.13
N VAL A 322 -8.35 -10.81 -5.30
CA VAL A 322 -8.48 -9.57 -4.50
C VAL A 322 -8.72 -8.37 -5.41
N GLN A 323 -7.98 -8.27 -6.52
CA GLN A 323 -8.17 -7.19 -7.49
C GLN A 323 -9.51 -7.27 -8.21
N LEU A 324 -9.95 -8.45 -8.64
CA LEU A 324 -11.26 -8.64 -9.27
C LEU A 324 -12.39 -8.29 -8.29
N ALA A 325 -12.26 -8.66 -7.01
CA ALA A 325 -13.20 -8.29 -5.96
C ALA A 325 -13.24 -6.78 -5.71
N HIS A 326 -12.09 -6.12 -5.61
CA HIS A 326 -11.99 -4.67 -5.49
C HIS A 326 -12.63 -3.93 -6.67
N LEU A 327 -12.37 -4.37 -7.90
CA LEU A 327 -12.95 -3.76 -9.10
C LEU A 327 -14.48 -3.91 -9.15
N ARG A 328 -15.02 -5.06 -8.73
CA ARG A 328 -16.47 -5.28 -8.57
C ARG A 328 -17.06 -4.38 -7.48
N LEU A 329 -16.42 -4.32 -6.31
CA LEU A 329 -16.86 -3.46 -5.21
C LEU A 329 -16.88 -1.98 -5.62
N ARG A 330 -15.84 -1.51 -6.32
CA ARG A 330 -15.78 -0.14 -6.82
C ARG A 330 -16.88 0.16 -7.85
N ALA A 331 -17.21 -0.78 -8.74
CA ALA A 331 -18.33 -0.63 -9.67
C ALA A 331 -19.71 -0.63 -8.97
N LEU A 332 -19.85 -1.35 -7.84
CA LEU A 332 -21.07 -1.35 -7.03
C LEU A 332 -21.25 -0.06 -6.21
N CYS A 333 -20.16 0.52 -5.72
CA CYS A 333 -20.19 1.66 -4.81
C CYS A 333 -20.36 3.03 -5.49
N LEU A 334 -20.04 3.14 -6.78
CA LEU A 334 -20.25 4.37 -7.56
C LEU A 334 -21.74 4.80 -7.57
N PRO A 335 -22.03 6.11 -7.77
CA PRO A 335 -23.41 6.60 -7.85
C PRO A 335 -24.18 5.98 -9.03
N ASP A 336 -23.53 5.81 -10.18
CA ASP A 336 -24.13 5.32 -11.44
C ASP A 336 -24.33 3.79 -11.47
N SER A 337 -24.38 3.13 -10.31
CA SER A 337 -24.42 1.67 -10.25
C SER A 337 -25.79 1.14 -10.66
N PRO A 338 -25.88 0.19 -11.63
CA PRO A 338 -27.16 -0.34 -12.12
C PRO A 338 -27.84 -1.32 -11.16
N ALA A 339 -27.30 -1.52 -9.96
CA ALA A 339 -27.90 -2.36 -8.93
C ALA A 339 -29.05 -1.61 -8.25
N ALA A 340 -30.30 -1.98 -8.59
CA ALA A 340 -31.47 -1.58 -7.82
C ALA A 340 -31.31 -1.96 -6.35
N GLU A 341 -31.81 -1.12 -5.43
CA GLU A 341 -31.56 -1.19 -3.99
C GLU A 341 -31.88 -2.56 -3.39
N GLU A 342 -33.02 -3.16 -3.79
CA GLU A 342 -33.46 -4.52 -3.43
C GLU A 342 -32.41 -5.62 -3.69
N LYS A 343 -31.52 -5.42 -4.67
CA LYS A 343 -30.51 -6.39 -5.10
C LYS A 343 -29.08 -6.02 -4.67
N TRP A 344 -28.91 -4.89 -3.99
CA TRP A 344 -27.58 -4.38 -3.62
C TRP A 344 -26.81 -5.33 -2.71
N LEU A 345 -27.48 -6.00 -1.76
CA LEU A 345 -26.84 -6.99 -0.87
C LEU A 345 -26.31 -8.22 -1.63
N SER A 346 -27.09 -8.76 -2.58
CA SER A 346 -26.65 -9.88 -3.41
C SER A 346 -25.55 -9.47 -4.40
N ALA A 347 -25.60 -8.24 -4.92
CA ALA A 347 -24.52 -7.67 -5.71
C ALA A 347 -23.23 -7.49 -4.89
N LEU A 348 -23.34 -7.11 -3.61
CA LEU A 348 -22.21 -7.00 -2.68
C LEU A 348 -21.58 -8.35 -2.36
N GLU A 349 -22.39 -9.38 -2.08
CA GLU A 349 -21.92 -10.77 -1.93
C GLU A 349 -21.19 -11.24 -3.21
N GLY A 350 -21.75 -10.94 -4.39
CA GLY A 350 -21.13 -11.19 -5.70
C GLY A 350 -19.79 -10.49 -5.95
N THR A 351 -19.38 -9.54 -5.11
CA THR A 351 -18.03 -8.96 -5.16
C THR A 351 -16.96 -9.90 -4.60
N ARG A 352 -17.31 -10.80 -3.66
CA ARG A 352 -16.37 -11.57 -2.80
C ARG A 352 -15.47 -10.74 -1.87
N TRP A 353 -15.59 -9.41 -1.81
CA TRP A 353 -14.67 -8.60 -0.99
C TRP A 353 -14.79 -8.92 0.51
N LEU A 354 -16.01 -8.93 1.06
CA LEU A 354 -16.25 -9.25 2.47
C LEU A 354 -15.95 -10.71 2.82
N ASP A 355 -16.03 -11.63 1.85
CA ASP A 355 -15.55 -13.02 2.02
C ASP A 355 -14.03 -13.07 2.26
N TYR A 356 -13.27 -12.20 1.61
CA TYR A 356 -11.81 -12.17 1.75
C TYR A 356 -11.39 -11.47 3.04
N VAL A 357 -12.12 -10.45 3.48
CA VAL A 357 -12.00 -9.86 4.84
C VAL A 357 -12.25 -10.95 5.90
N ARG A 358 -13.34 -11.71 5.76
CA ARG A 358 -13.70 -12.86 6.61
C ARG A 358 -12.59 -13.92 6.66
N SER A 359 -12.07 -14.37 5.52
CA SER A 359 -11.00 -15.38 5.48
C SER A 359 -9.71 -14.91 6.16
N CYS A 360 -9.35 -13.63 5.97
CA CYS A 360 -8.19 -13.04 6.63
C CYS A 360 -8.34 -12.97 8.16
N LEU A 361 -9.49 -12.50 8.64
CA LEU A 361 -9.79 -12.42 10.08
C LEU A 361 -9.83 -13.79 10.74
N ARG A 362 -10.49 -14.78 10.13
CA ARG A 362 -10.50 -16.17 10.63
C ARG A 362 -9.08 -16.73 10.74
N LYS A 363 -8.30 -16.64 9.67
CA LYS A 363 -6.93 -17.19 9.65
C LYS A 363 -6.02 -16.50 10.67
N ALA A 364 -6.15 -15.18 10.85
CA ALA A 364 -5.44 -14.46 11.90
C ALA A 364 -5.88 -14.86 13.32
N SER A 365 -7.18 -15.10 13.54
CA SER A 365 -7.71 -15.62 14.80
C SER A 365 -7.13 -16.99 15.14
N ASP A 366 -7.17 -17.93 14.19
CA ASP A 366 -6.61 -19.28 14.34
C ASP A 366 -5.10 -19.25 14.67
N ILE A 367 -4.33 -18.39 14.01
CA ILE A 367 -2.90 -18.20 14.30
C ILE A 367 -2.68 -17.56 15.68
N SER A 368 -3.53 -16.61 16.08
CA SER A 368 -3.41 -15.93 17.38
C SER A 368 -3.63 -16.92 18.53
N VAL A 369 -4.53 -17.89 18.41
CA VAL A 369 -4.70 -18.98 19.38
C VAL A 369 -3.45 -19.86 19.46
N LEU A 370 -2.81 -20.19 18.33
CA LEU A 370 -1.57 -20.98 18.30
C LEU A 370 -0.41 -20.28 19.00
N VAL A 371 -0.19 -18.99 18.73
CA VAL A 371 0.89 -18.20 19.35
C VAL A 371 0.59 -17.91 20.82
N THR A 372 -0.60 -17.39 21.14
CA THR A 372 -0.89 -16.92 22.52
C THR A 372 -1.27 -18.03 23.48
N SER A 373 -2.22 -18.90 23.09
CA SER A 373 -2.89 -19.83 23.99
C SER A 373 -2.18 -21.19 24.03
N ARG A 374 -1.70 -21.67 22.89
CA ARG A 374 -0.94 -22.93 22.79
C ARG A 374 0.58 -22.74 22.94
N VAL A 375 1.06 -21.49 22.94
CA VAL A 375 2.49 -21.12 23.02
C VAL A 375 3.32 -21.92 22.01
N ARG A 376 2.95 -21.85 20.73
CA ARG A 376 3.67 -22.47 19.63
C ARG A 376 4.24 -21.41 18.70
N SER A 377 5.48 -21.62 18.27
CA SER A 377 6.11 -20.73 17.31
C SER A 377 5.59 -21.04 15.91
N VAL A 378 5.25 -19.99 15.17
CA VAL A 378 4.52 -20.05 13.90
C VAL A 378 5.37 -19.47 12.79
N VAL A 379 5.49 -20.17 11.65
CA VAL A 379 6.12 -19.67 10.44
C VAL A 379 5.04 -19.40 9.40
N LEU A 380 4.80 -18.13 9.08
CA LEU A 380 3.93 -17.73 7.97
C LEU A 380 4.67 -17.91 6.65
N GLN A 381 4.14 -18.75 5.76
CA GLN A 381 4.71 -19.01 4.44
C GLN A 381 3.77 -18.57 3.31
N GLU A 382 4.25 -17.59 2.55
CA GLU A 382 3.60 -17.06 1.34
C GLU A 382 4.63 -17.12 0.20
N ARG A 383 4.22 -17.43 -1.04
CA ARG A 383 5.15 -17.50 -2.19
C ARG A 383 6.11 -16.31 -2.29
N GLY A 384 5.62 -15.08 -2.09
CA GLY A 384 6.43 -13.86 -2.12
C GLY A 384 6.85 -13.29 -0.76
N ASP A 385 6.17 -13.64 0.33
CA ASP A 385 6.30 -13.02 1.66
C ASP A 385 6.33 -11.48 1.63
N ARG A 386 5.38 -10.89 0.91
CA ARG A 386 5.28 -9.44 0.67
C ARG A 386 3.86 -8.92 0.74
N ASP A 387 2.86 -9.79 0.87
CA ASP A 387 1.45 -9.44 0.84
C ASP A 387 0.71 -10.05 2.06
N PHE A 388 0.15 -11.25 1.95
CA PHE A 388 -0.65 -11.87 3.00
C PHE A 388 0.13 -12.22 4.27
N ASN A 389 1.43 -12.52 4.17
CA ASN A 389 2.27 -12.70 5.36
C ASN A 389 2.35 -11.42 6.22
N GLY A 390 2.35 -10.24 5.58
CA GLY A 390 2.32 -8.95 6.28
C GLY A 390 0.94 -8.66 6.88
N LEU A 391 -0.11 -8.97 6.12
CA LEU A 391 -1.50 -8.86 6.58
C LEU A 391 -1.76 -9.74 7.82
N LEU A 392 -1.45 -11.03 7.74
CA LEU A 392 -1.64 -11.97 8.85
C LEU A 392 -0.79 -11.61 10.07
N SER A 393 0.50 -11.28 9.90
CA SER A 393 1.32 -10.88 11.05
C SER A 393 0.83 -9.59 11.72
N SER A 394 0.34 -8.62 10.93
CA SER A 394 -0.23 -7.40 11.47
C SER A 394 -1.52 -7.68 12.26
N LEU A 395 -2.44 -8.49 11.70
CA LEU A 395 -3.68 -8.84 12.39
C LEU A 395 -3.42 -9.68 13.65
N VAL A 396 -2.52 -10.69 13.61
CA VAL A 396 -2.19 -11.52 14.78
C VAL A 396 -1.69 -10.66 15.94
N GLN A 397 -0.86 -9.65 15.67
CA GLN A 397 -0.40 -8.73 16.71
C GLN A 397 -1.51 -7.84 17.26
N LEU A 398 -2.42 -7.34 16.41
CA LEU A 398 -3.56 -6.52 16.84
C LEU A 398 -4.59 -7.30 17.65
N LEU A 399 -4.75 -8.60 17.35
CA LEU A 399 -5.57 -9.51 18.15
C LEU A 399 -4.90 -9.86 19.48
N SER A 400 -3.57 -9.99 19.50
CA SER A 400 -2.83 -10.52 20.64
C SER A 400 -2.37 -9.47 21.66
N VAL A 401 -1.96 -8.26 21.24
CA VAL A 401 -1.24 -7.30 22.12
C VAL A 401 -1.93 -5.92 22.16
N PRO A 402 -2.20 -5.35 23.35
CA PRO A 402 -2.79 -4.02 23.47
C PRO A 402 -1.94 -2.90 22.86
N GLU A 403 -0.61 -2.99 22.94
CA GLU A 403 0.29 -1.93 22.46
C GLU A 403 0.16 -1.69 20.96
N ALA A 404 -0.13 -2.72 20.16
CA ALA A 404 -0.35 -2.60 18.72
C ALA A 404 -1.64 -1.84 18.37
N ARG A 405 -2.58 -1.75 19.32
CA ARG A 405 -3.88 -1.08 19.18
C ARG A 405 -3.82 0.41 19.58
N THR A 406 -2.68 0.87 20.09
CA THR A 406 -2.34 2.31 20.25
C THR A 406 -2.04 2.96 18.90
N LEU A 407 -2.19 4.28 18.79
CA LEU A 407 -1.89 5.06 17.58
C LEU A 407 -0.42 4.89 17.17
N LEU A 408 0.52 5.06 18.11
CA LEU A 408 1.96 4.91 17.85
C LEU A 408 2.37 3.45 17.62
N GLY A 409 1.71 2.49 18.29
CA GLY A 409 1.93 1.07 18.06
C GLY A 409 1.50 0.63 16.68
N PHE A 410 0.35 1.10 16.20
CA PHE A 410 -0.13 0.82 14.85
C PHE A 410 0.77 1.43 13.77
N GLN A 411 1.22 2.68 13.96
CA GLN A 411 2.20 3.31 13.08
C GLN A 411 3.51 2.50 13.02
N SER A 412 4.02 2.06 14.19
CA SER A 412 5.21 1.19 14.27
C SER A 412 5.00 -0.16 13.57
N LEU A 413 3.81 -0.76 13.72
CA LEU A 413 3.43 -2.04 13.12
C LEU A 413 3.40 -1.93 11.59
N VAL A 414 2.76 -0.90 11.04
CA VAL A 414 2.71 -0.65 9.59
C VAL A 414 4.10 -0.33 9.03
N GLN A 415 4.89 0.50 9.74
CA GLN A 415 6.26 0.79 9.38
C GLN A 415 7.13 -0.48 9.34
N ARG A 416 6.94 -1.43 10.26
CA ARG A 416 7.69 -2.70 10.28
C ARG A 416 7.20 -3.71 9.25
N GLU A 417 5.93 -4.12 9.34
CA GLU A 417 5.40 -5.30 8.63
C GLU A 417 5.06 -5.05 7.15
N TRP A 418 4.98 -3.78 6.75
CA TRP A 418 4.69 -3.38 5.36
C TRP A 418 5.84 -2.58 4.76
N VAL A 419 6.24 -1.46 5.38
CA VAL A 419 7.23 -0.54 4.78
C VAL A 419 8.64 -1.14 4.82
N ALA A 420 9.15 -1.47 6.02
CA ALA A 420 10.48 -2.05 6.19
C ALA A 420 10.55 -3.48 5.63
N ALA A 421 9.50 -4.29 5.81
CA ALA A 421 9.40 -5.62 5.22
C ALA A 421 9.38 -5.64 3.67
N GLY A 422 9.05 -4.52 3.00
CA GLY A 422 9.14 -4.39 1.55
C GLY A 422 7.88 -4.78 0.77
N HIS A 423 6.68 -4.42 1.26
CA HIS A 423 5.44 -4.53 0.50
C HIS A 423 5.52 -3.69 -0.79
N PRO A 424 5.19 -4.24 -1.98
CA PRO A 424 5.32 -3.55 -3.26
C PRO A 424 4.16 -2.57 -3.53
N PHE A 425 4.11 -1.45 -2.78
CA PHE A 425 3.03 -0.47 -2.82
C PHE A 425 2.71 0.07 -4.23
N LEU A 426 3.70 0.50 -5.03
CA LEU A 426 3.44 1.08 -6.37
C LEU A 426 2.88 0.03 -7.33
N THR A 427 3.42 -1.18 -7.31
CA THR A 427 2.93 -2.29 -8.14
C THR A 427 1.52 -2.72 -7.70
N ARG A 428 1.29 -2.87 -6.39
CA ARG A 428 -0.03 -3.28 -5.83
C ARG A 428 -1.12 -2.23 -6.02
N LEU A 429 -0.76 -0.95 -6.10
CA LEU A 429 -1.66 0.16 -6.43
C LEU A 429 -1.89 0.38 -7.93
N GLY A 430 -1.22 -0.40 -8.80
CA GLY A 430 -1.37 -0.30 -10.25
C GLY A 430 -0.78 0.98 -10.83
N VAL A 431 0.29 1.49 -10.22
CA VAL A 431 1.03 2.68 -10.66
C VAL A 431 2.04 2.32 -11.75
N THR A 432 2.69 1.15 -11.63
CA THR A 432 3.70 0.65 -12.57
C THR A 432 3.12 0.04 -13.85
N GLY A 433 1.81 -0.13 -13.93
CA GLY A 433 1.13 -0.85 -15.03
C GLY A 433 1.37 -2.36 -15.05
N ALA A 434 1.97 -2.92 -13.99
CA ALA A 434 2.28 -4.33 -13.88
C ALA A 434 1.02 -5.21 -13.67
N SER A 435 1.11 -6.48 -14.09
CA SER A 435 0.02 -7.47 -14.01
C SER A 435 -0.26 -7.99 -12.59
N GLU A 436 0.21 -7.30 -11.54
CA GLU A 436 0.02 -7.68 -10.13
C GLU A 436 -0.56 -6.52 -9.28
N GLU A 437 -1.38 -5.64 -9.88
CA GLU A 437 -2.23 -4.71 -9.11
C GLU A 437 -3.18 -5.53 -8.22
N ALA A 438 -3.15 -5.29 -6.91
CA ALA A 438 -3.99 -5.94 -5.92
C ALA A 438 -3.95 -5.14 -4.60
N PRO A 439 -5.07 -4.57 -4.11
CA PRO A 439 -5.05 -3.63 -2.98
C PRO A 439 -5.01 -4.34 -1.61
N VAL A 440 -4.01 -5.18 -1.39
CA VAL A 440 -3.85 -5.99 -0.16
C VAL A 440 -3.73 -5.12 1.10
N PHE A 441 -3.10 -3.95 1.02
CA PHE A 441 -3.05 -3.00 2.15
C PHE A 441 -4.44 -2.44 2.52
N LEU A 442 -5.34 -2.23 1.55
CA LEU A 442 -6.73 -1.85 1.83
C LEU A 442 -7.54 -3.04 2.39
N LEU A 443 -7.28 -4.27 1.93
CA LEU A 443 -7.88 -5.47 2.53
C LEU A 443 -7.49 -5.60 4.01
N PHE A 444 -6.23 -5.30 4.35
CA PHE A 444 -5.76 -5.19 5.73
C PHE A 444 -6.49 -4.09 6.51
N LEU A 445 -6.57 -2.86 5.98
CA LEU A 445 -7.24 -1.75 6.67
C LEU A 445 -8.75 -2.00 6.88
N ASP A 446 -9.43 -2.69 5.97
CA ASP A 446 -10.81 -3.16 6.17
C ASP A 446 -10.87 -4.17 7.33
N CYS A 447 -10.00 -5.18 7.35
CA CYS A 447 -9.91 -6.12 8.48
C CYS A 447 -9.71 -5.40 9.82
N VAL A 448 -8.83 -4.39 9.89
CA VAL A 448 -8.64 -3.57 11.09
C VAL A 448 -9.88 -2.75 11.43
N TRP A 449 -10.59 -2.21 10.44
CA TRP A 449 -11.87 -1.54 10.66
C TRP A 449 -12.93 -2.48 11.23
N GLN A 450 -13.02 -3.74 10.77
CA GLN A 450 -13.91 -4.73 11.40
C GLN A 450 -13.56 -4.94 12.89
N LEU A 451 -12.27 -5.03 13.24
CA LEU A 451 -11.83 -5.15 14.65
C LEU A 451 -12.26 -3.92 15.47
N LEU A 452 -12.05 -2.72 14.94
CA LEU A 452 -12.48 -1.46 15.58
C LEU A 452 -14.02 -1.39 15.76
N GLN A 453 -14.80 -1.94 14.82
CA GLN A 453 -16.26 -2.01 14.92
C GLN A 453 -16.77 -3.04 15.93
N GLN A 454 -16.00 -4.09 16.22
CA GLN A 454 -16.37 -5.17 17.15
C GLN A 454 -15.84 -4.93 18.57
N PHE A 455 -14.67 -4.28 18.69
CA PHE A 455 -13.99 -4.02 19.96
C PHE A 455 -13.68 -2.51 20.14
N PRO A 456 -14.68 -1.61 20.13
CA PRO A 456 -14.45 -0.16 20.11
C PRO A 456 -13.77 0.40 21.36
N ALA A 457 -13.71 -0.33 22.47
CA ALA A 457 -12.97 0.07 23.68
C ALA A 457 -11.46 -0.24 23.61
N GLU A 458 -11.05 -1.15 22.72
CA GLU A 458 -9.72 -1.77 22.71
C GLU A 458 -8.72 -1.06 21.77
N PHE A 459 -9.17 -0.07 21.00
CA PHE A 459 -8.36 0.64 20.01
C PHE A 459 -8.31 2.14 20.29
N GLU A 460 -7.10 2.70 20.43
CA GLU A 460 -6.90 4.14 20.68
C GLU A 460 -7.26 4.98 19.45
N PHE A 461 -7.12 4.41 18.25
CA PHE A 461 -7.31 5.12 16.98
C PHE A 461 -8.71 4.91 16.39
N SER A 462 -9.19 5.92 15.66
CA SER A 462 -10.53 5.96 15.07
C SER A 462 -10.55 5.52 13.60
N GLU A 463 -11.75 5.43 13.04
CA GLU A 463 -11.97 5.24 11.59
C GLU A 463 -11.30 6.34 10.74
N PHE A 464 -11.23 7.59 11.24
CA PHE A 464 -10.62 8.70 10.51
C PHE A 464 -9.12 8.50 10.29
N PHE A 465 -8.42 7.91 11.26
CA PHE A 465 -7.01 7.54 11.12
C PHE A 465 -6.80 6.46 10.05
N LEU A 466 -7.66 5.43 10.01
CA LEU A 466 -7.60 4.39 8.98
C LEU A 466 -7.88 4.95 7.57
N LEU A 467 -8.83 5.89 7.44
CA LEU A 467 -9.09 6.61 6.19
C LEU A 467 -7.91 7.50 5.78
N ALA A 468 -7.31 8.24 6.73
CA ALA A 468 -6.14 9.08 6.48
C ALA A 468 -4.94 8.26 5.98
N LEU A 469 -4.73 7.07 6.54
CA LEU A 469 -3.68 6.14 6.14
C LEU A 469 -3.94 5.52 4.74
N HIS A 470 -5.18 5.11 4.46
CA HIS A 470 -5.61 4.66 3.12
C HIS A 470 -5.39 5.75 2.05
N ASP A 471 -5.68 7.00 2.38
CA ASP A 471 -5.56 8.13 1.46
C ASP A 471 -4.12 8.59 1.29
N SER A 472 -3.27 8.45 2.31
CA SER A 472 -1.82 8.69 2.17
C SER A 472 -1.11 7.58 1.39
N ALA A 473 -1.63 6.35 1.38
CA ALA A 473 -1.08 5.28 0.52
C ALA A 473 -1.26 5.56 -0.99
N ARG A 474 -2.23 6.40 -1.40
CA ARG A 474 -2.48 6.73 -2.82
C ARG A 474 -2.01 8.11 -3.28
N VAL A 475 -1.32 8.88 -2.43
CA VAL A 475 -0.91 10.25 -2.74
C VAL A 475 0.62 10.37 -2.58
N PRO A 476 1.35 10.87 -3.60
CA PRO A 476 2.81 10.77 -3.70
C PRO A 476 3.55 11.84 -2.88
N ASP A 477 3.10 12.10 -1.66
CA ASP A 477 3.58 13.21 -0.82
C ASP A 477 4.85 12.86 -0.03
N THR A 478 4.92 11.62 0.47
CA THR A 478 6.00 11.15 1.37
C THR A 478 6.65 9.87 0.85
N LEU A 479 7.92 9.65 1.19
CA LEU A 479 8.68 8.51 0.65
C LEU A 479 8.25 7.14 1.20
N THR A 480 7.45 7.11 2.28
CA THR A 480 7.06 5.88 3.00
C THR A 480 6.40 4.84 2.09
N PHE A 481 5.36 5.22 1.35
CA PHE A 481 4.61 4.32 0.46
C PHE A 481 5.02 4.41 -1.02
N LEU A 482 6.00 5.26 -1.35
CA LEU A 482 6.33 5.64 -2.72
C LEU A 482 7.28 4.68 -3.47
N ARG A 483 7.56 3.48 -2.95
CA ARG A 483 8.54 2.53 -3.50
C ARG A 483 8.17 1.08 -3.23
N ASP A 484 8.61 0.17 -4.10
CA ASP A 484 8.28 -1.25 -3.96
C ASP A 484 9.28 -2.01 -3.06
N THR A 485 10.54 -1.57 -3.01
CA THR A 485 11.58 -2.22 -2.20
C THR A 485 12.27 -1.29 -1.19
N PRO A 486 12.81 -1.82 -0.06
CA PRO A 486 13.64 -1.04 0.85
C PRO A 486 14.94 -0.55 0.21
N TRP A 487 15.51 -1.28 -0.76
CA TRP A 487 16.66 -0.82 -1.55
C TRP A 487 16.36 0.46 -2.34
N GLU A 488 15.20 0.54 -3.01
CA GLU A 488 14.78 1.75 -3.71
C GLU A 488 14.63 2.97 -2.77
N ARG A 489 14.08 2.76 -1.56
CA ARG A 489 13.97 3.82 -0.54
C ARG A 489 15.36 4.34 -0.15
N GLY A 490 16.26 3.44 0.24
CA GLY A 490 17.63 3.79 0.66
C GLY A 490 18.47 4.47 -0.43
N LYS A 491 18.14 4.29 -1.72
CA LYS A 491 18.91 4.82 -2.84
C LYS A 491 18.91 6.36 -2.94
N GLN A 492 17.87 7.06 -2.44
CA GLN A 492 17.84 8.53 -2.48
C GLN A 492 18.40 9.22 -1.22
N GLY A 493 18.69 8.48 -0.14
CA GLY A 493 19.24 9.04 1.12
C GLY A 493 20.70 9.53 1.06
N GLY A 494 21.28 9.71 -0.13
CA GLY A 494 22.68 10.17 -0.34
C GLY A 494 23.77 9.13 -0.02
N GLN A 495 23.47 8.09 0.75
CA GLN A 495 24.42 7.09 1.25
C GLN A 495 25.12 6.22 0.19
N PHE A 496 24.72 6.26 -1.08
CA PHE A 496 25.20 5.37 -2.14
C PHE A 496 26.17 6.01 -3.15
N ASN A 497 26.68 7.23 -2.93
CA ASN A 497 27.60 7.89 -3.86
C ASN A 497 29.07 7.39 -3.79
N SER A 498 29.39 6.37 -3.00
CA SER A 498 30.75 5.84 -2.80
C SER A 498 31.08 4.56 -3.58
N TYR A 499 30.46 4.34 -4.74
CA TYR A 499 30.63 3.10 -5.53
C TYR A 499 31.98 2.94 -6.25
N THR A 500 32.85 3.96 -6.25
CA THR A 500 34.14 3.96 -6.97
C THR A 500 35.31 4.55 -6.15
N GLN A 501 35.47 4.11 -4.89
CA GLN A 501 36.78 4.18 -4.23
C GLN A 501 37.42 2.79 -4.14
N ILE A 502 38.64 2.71 -4.68
CA ILE A 502 39.49 1.52 -4.64
C ILE A 502 39.92 1.29 -3.17
N TYR A 503 39.92 0.03 -2.74
CA TYR A 503 40.21 -0.35 -1.36
C TYR A 503 41.68 -0.04 -0.99
N ASN A 504 41.89 1.07 -0.27
CA ASN A 504 43.14 1.40 0.40
C ASN A 504 43.02 1.08 1.90
N PRO A 505 43.78 0.11 2.44
CA PRO A 505 43.70 -0.27 3.85
C PRO A 505 44.45 0.72 4.75
N GLY A 506 43.73 1.70 5.30
CA GLY A 506 44.26 2.62 6.32
C GLY A 506 43.30 3.78 6.61
N TYR A 507 43.19 4.17 7.88
CA TYR A 507 42.38 5.30 8.37
C TYR A 507 40.86 5.22 8.11
N CYS A 508 40.16 4.39 8.89
CA CYS A 508 38.74 4.60 9.13
C CYS A 508 38.54 5.79 10.09
N GLN A 509 38.31 6.98 9.56
CA GLN A 509 37.60 8.05 10.27
C GLN A 509 36.18 8.16 9.69
N PRO A 510 35.12 8.22 10.52
CA PRO A 510 33.80 8.55 10.02
C PRO A 510 33.82 10.02 9.53
N PRO A 511 33.27 10.33 8.35
CA PRO A 511 33.20 11.71 7.87
C PRO A 511 32.28 12.52 8.78
N ALA A 512 32.87 13.42 9.57
CA ALA A 512 32.14 14.32 10.44
C ALA A 512 31.29 15.31 9.60
N GLY A 513 30.00 15.46 9.94
CA GLY A 513 29.16 16.51 9.36
C GLY A 513 28.35 16.13 8.12
N ASN A 514 27.94 14.87 7.94
CA ASN A 514 26.76 14.60 7.10
C ASN A 514 25.50 15.04 7.85
N SER A 515 24.82 16.08 7.34
CA SER A 515 23.50 16.49 7.81
C SER A 515 22.51 15.33 7.62
N VAL A 516 21.82 14.95 8.70
CA VAL A 516 20.72 13.96 8.61
C VAL A 516 19.63 14.55 7.72
N ASN A 517 19.49 13.99 6.51
CA ASN A 517 18.38 14.28 5.62
C ASN A 517 17.09 14.01 6.41
N SER A 518 16.36 15.08 6.74
CA SER A 518 15.12 14.98 7.51
C SER A 518 14.01 14.48 6.59
N GLN A 519 14.02 13.17 6.35
CA GLN A 519 13.06 12.46 5.52
C GLN A 519 11.67 12.55 6.15
N LEU A 520 10.85 13.46 5.62
CA LEU A 520 9.44 13.56 5.98
C LEU A 520 8.73 12.22 5.71
N SER A 521 8.08 11.72 6.75
CA SER A 521 7.40 10.44 6.77
C SER A 521 5.90 10.62 6.65
N VAL A 522 5.16 9.55 6.34
CA VAL A 522 3.69 9.59 6.40
C VAL A 522 3.14 9.81 7.83
N TRP A 523 3.98 9.65 8.84
CA TRP A 523 3.67 9.83 10.25
C TRP A 523 3.76 11.31 10.70
N ASP A 524 4.26 12.18 9.83
CA ASP A 524 4.24 13.64 10.00
C ASP A 524 2.89 14.20 9.53
N TRP A 525 1.83 13.86 10.28
CA TRP A 525 0.43 14.06 9.89
C TRP A 525 0.00 15.52 9.71
N ASP A 526 0.65 16.45 10.42
CA ASP A 526 0.44 17.90 10.32
C ASP A 526 0.79 18.49 8.94
N LEU A 527 1.59 17.78 8.12
CA LEU A 527 1.80 18.14 6.71
C LEU A 527 0.51 18.11 5.87
N ARG A 528 -0.56 17.48 6.36
CA ARG A 528 -1.80 17.21 5.63
C ARG A 528 -3.10 17.41 6.42
N TYR A 529 -3.03 17.39 7.75
CA TYR A 529 -4.19 17.49 8.64
C TYR A 529 -3.96 18.56 9.71
N ASN A 530 -4.94 19.42 9.96
CA ASN A 530 -4.84 20.42 11.04
C ASN A 530 -4.98 19.75 12.42
N SER A 531 -4.71 20.48 13.50
CA SER A 531 -4.79 19.94 14.87
C SER A 531 -6.17 19.36 15.22
N GLU A 532 -7.27 19.93 14.73
CA GLU A 532 -8.63 19.42 14.95
C GLU A 532 -8.88 18.09 14.22
N GLN A 533 -8.35 17.93 13.01
CA GLN A 533 -8.40 16.69 12.23
C GLN A 533 -7.49 15.61 12.83
N ILE A 534 -6.33 15.98 13.39
CA ILE A 534 -5.46 15.05 14.12
C ILE A 534 -6.13 14.59 15.42
N LEU A 535 -6.86 15.46 16.14
CA LEU A 535 -7.66 15.05 17.29
C LEU A 535 -8.73 14.01 16.93
N GLN A 536 -9.31 14.07 15.71
CA GLN A 536 -10.25 13.05 15.23
C GLN A 536 -9.59 11.69 14.98
N PHE A 537 -8.26 11.57 14.96
CA PHE A 537 -7.59 10.27 14.88
C PHE A 537 -7.74 9.45 16.16
N HIS A 538 -7.97 10.09 17.31
CA HIS A 538 -8.24 9.37 18.56
C HIS A 538 -9.70 8.92 18.63
N ASN A 539 -9.91 7.74 19.20
CA ASN A 539 -11.21 7.14 19.43
C ASN A 539 -11.74 7.55 20.82
N PRO A 540 -12.83 8.33 20.93
CA PRO A 540 -13.38 8.74 22.23
C PRO A 540 -14.04 7.59 23.01
N GLY A 541 -14.18 6.40 22.42
CA GLY A 541 -14.62 5.19 23.10
C GLY A 541 -13.49 4.32 23.66
N TYR A 542 -12.22 4.69 23.45
CA TYR A 542 -11.06 3.95 23.95
C TYR A 542 -10.97 3.99 25.48
N ASP A 543 -10.77 2.84 26.11
CA ASP A 543 -10.60 2.70 27.55
C ASP A 543 -9.22 2.10 27.86
N PRO A 544 -8.23 2.90 28.31
CA PRO A 544 -6.90 2.40 28.63
C PRO A 544 -6.88 1.50 29.88
N GLU A 545 -7.85 1.65 30.80
CA GLU A 545 -7.98 0.83 32.01
C GLU A 545 -8.63 -0.53 31.71
N HIS A 546 -9.20 -0.72 30.51
CA HIS A 546 -9.69 -2.02 30.05
C HIS A 546 -8.56 -3.03 29.77
N CYS A 547 -7.32 -2.55 29.64
CA CYS A 547 -6.12 -3.35 29.44
C CYS A 547 -5.73 -4.04 30.76
N PRO A 548 -5.91 -5.37 30.93
CA PRO A 548 -5.70 -6.00 32.23
C PRO A 548 -4.21 -6.07 32.58
N ASP A 549 -3.84 -5.71 33.82
CA ASP A 549 -2.50 -5.95 34.40
C ASP A 549 -2.04 -7.41 34.27
N SER A 550 -3.00 -8.33 34.09
CA SER A 550 -2.80 -9.77 33.90
C SER A 550 -2.66 -10.21 32.43
N TRP A 551 -2.54 -9.29 31.45
CA TRP A 551 -2.35 -9.64 30.03
C TRP A 551 -1.13 -10.54 29.80
N LEU A 552 -0.04 -10.35 30.56
CA LEU A 552 1.13 -11.21 30.52
C LEU A 552 0.77 -12.64 30.96
N PRO A 553 0.94 -13.67 30.11
CA PRO A 553 0.79 -15.05 30.51
C PRO A 553 1.71 -15.35 31.71
N ARG A 554 1.14 -15.89 32.79
CA ARG A 554 1.88 -16.28 34.01
C ARG A 554 3.09 -17.12 33.61
N GLN A 555 4.30 -16.57 33.78
CA GLN A 555 5.53 -17.10 33.16
C GLN A 555 5.66 -18.62 33.33
N GLN A 556 5.32 -19.36 32.27
CA GLN A 556 5.71 -20.76 32.17
C GLN A 556 7.22 -20.80 31.92
N PRO A 557 7.94 -21.79 32.47
CA PRO A 557 9.37 -21.93 32.19
C PRO A 557 9.56 -22.07 30.67
N SER A 558 10.38 -21.19 30.09
CA SER A 558 10.50 -21.06 28.64
C SER A 558 10.86 -22.40 27.99
N PHE A 559 9.96 -22.95 27.18
CA PHE A 559 10.13 -24.22 26.47
C PHE A 559 11.16 -24.17 25.31
N MET A 560 12.13 -23.26 25.39
CA MET A 560 13.41 -23.34 24.65
C MET A 560 14.29 -24.46 25.22
N VAL A 561 13.79 -25.69 25.22
CA VAL A 561 14.53 -26.90 25.59
C VAL A 561 15.62 -27.12 24.55
N PRO A 562 16.92 -27.14 24.91
CA PRO A 562 17.98 -27.41 23.95
C PRO A 562 17.96 -28.88 23.51
N GLY A 563 17.28 -29.17 22.41
CA GLY A 563 17.16 -30.49 21.82
C GLY A 563 16.88 -30.43 20.31
N PRO A 564 16.85 -31.58 19.62
CA PRO A 564 16.34 -31.65 18.26
C PRO A 564 14.83 -31.32 18.23
N PRO A 565 14.28 -30.90 17.07
CA PRO A 565 12.84 -30.71 16.90
C PRO A 565 12.10 -32.00 17.27
N SER A 566 11.07 -31.87 18.10
CA SER A 566 10.25 -33.00 18.56
C SER A 566 9.09 -33.25 17.59
N SER A 567 8.47 -32.18 17.09
CA SER A 567 7.46 -32.27 16.04
C SER A 567 7.37 -30.99 15.21
N VAL A 568 6.88 -31.12 13.98
CA VAL A 568 6.60 -30.00 13.07
C VAL A 568 5.20 -30.21 12.52
N TRP A 569 4.42 -29.14 12.38
CA TRP A 569 3.03 -29.21 11.96
C TRP A 569 2.77 -28.28 10.79
N LEU A 570 1.99 -28.73 9.80
CA LEU A 570 1.40 -27.86 8.79
C LEU A 570 -0.01 -27.48 9.26
N PHE A 571 -0.33 -26.19 9.32
CA PHE A 571 -1.70 -25.71 9.49
C PHE A 571 -2.29 -25.29 8.14
N SER A 572 -3.16 -26.13 7.58
CA SER A 572 -3.79 -25.91 6.28
C SER A 572 -5.26 -26.36 6.27
N ARG A 573 -6.11 -25.54 5.66
CA ARG A 573 -7.57 -25.70 5.49
C ARG A 573 -8.34 -25.96 6.80
N GLY A 574 -7.88 -25.38 7.89
CA GLY A 574 -8.46 -25.55 9.23
C GLY A 574 -8.01 -26.83 9.96
N ALA A 575 -7.00 -27.56 9.46
CA ALA A 575 -6.47 -28.76 10.08
C ALA A 575 -4.95 -28.66 10.34
N LEU A 576 -4.49 -29.28 11.42
CA LEU A 576 -3.08 -29.47 11.75
C LEU A 576 -2.64 -30.89 11.37
N THR A 577 -1.59 -31.02 10.55
CA THR A 577 -1.01 -32.31 10.17
C THR A 577 0.47 -32.38 10.51
N PRO A 578 1.00 -33.51 11.03
CA PRO A 578 2.41 -33.63 11.35
C PRO A 578 3.25 -33.76 10.09
N LEU A 579 4.31 -32.95 9.99
CA LEU A 579 5.31 -32.99 8.93
C LEU A 579 6.52 -33.82 9.37
N ASN A 580 6.66 -35.02 8.82
CA ASN A 580 7.86 -35.86 9.00
C ASN A 580 9.11 -35.26 8.31
N GLN A 581 8.94 -34.25 7.45
CA GLN A 581 10.00 -33.53 6.75
C GLN A 581 9.62 -32.05 6.63
N LEU A 582 10.51 -31.15 7.05
CA LEU A 582 10.35 -29.68 6.91
C LEU A 582 10.59 -29.18 5.47
N CYS A 583 11.40 -29.92 4.71
CA CYS A 583 12.02 -29.46 3.48
C CYS A 583 11.61 -30.38 2.32
N PRO A 584 11.05 -29.87 1.20
CA PRO A 584 10.50 -30.67 0.10
C PRO A 584 11.54 -31.42 -0.74
N TRP A 585 12.83 -31.33 -0.37
CA TRP A 585 13.97 -31.89 -1.11
C TRP A 585 14.52 -33.19 -0.50
N ARG A 586 13.98 -33.67 0.64
CA ARG A 586 14.41 -34.94 1.24
C ARG A 586 13.68 -36.13 0.59
N ASP A 587 14.37 -36.74 -0.37
CA ASP A 587 14.04 -38.01 -1.04
C ASP A 587 12.89 -38.01 -2.06
N ASN A 588 13.17 -38.62 -3.21
CA ASN A 588 12.31 -38.89 -4.37
C ASN A 588 11.83 -37.67 -5.20
N PRO A 589 12.48 -37.36 -6.35
CA PRO A 589 12.16 -36.19 -7.17
C PRO A 589 10.76 -36.22 -7.82
N SER A 590 10.07 -37.36 -7.79
CA SER A 590 8.66 -37.47 -8.23
C SER A 590 7.67 -36.72 -7.31
N LEU A 591 8.10 -36.30 -6.10
CA LEU A 591 7.30 -35.50 -5.17
C LEU A 591 7.59 -33.99 -5.20
N LEU A 592 8.42 -33.49 -6.12
CA LEU A 592 8.74 -32.06 -6.26
C LEU A 592 7.55 -31.18 -6.73
N ALA A 593 6.33 -31.74 -6.74
CA ALA A 593 5.07 -31.08 -7.02
C ALA A 593 4.10 -31.04 -5.82
N VAL A 594 4.57 -31.24 -4.57
CA VAL A 594 3.78 -31.05 -3.34
C VAL A 594 3.49 -29.57 -3.09
N SER A 595 2.59 -29.03 -3.92
CA SER A 595 1.47 -28.27 -3.39
C SER A 595 0.65 -29.21 -2.50
N SER A 596 0.11 -28.65 -1.42
CA SER A 596 -1.13 -29.03 -0.71
C SER A 596 -2.11 -29.99 -1.39
N ARG A 597 -2.24 -29.94 -2.73
CA ARG A 597 -2.99 -30.88 -3.58
C ARG A 597 -2.66 -32.36 -3.39
N TRP A 598 -1.48 -32.73 -2.86
CA TRP A 598 -1.05 -34.12 -2.67
C TRP A 598 -1.11 -34.63 -1.23
N LEU A 599 -1.39 -33.78 -0.24
CA LEU A 599 -1.79 -34.26 1.08
C LEU A 599 -3.22 -34.83 0.99
N PRO A 600 -3.59 -35.80 1.86
CA PRO A 600 -4.97 -36.28 1.93
C PRO A 600 -5.95 -35.12 2.06
N ARG A 601 -7.01 -35.11 1.25
CA ARG A 601 -8.04 -34.06 1.31
C ARG A 601 -8.86 -34.19 2.59
N ALA A 602 -8.37 -33.61 3.68
CA ALA A 602 -9.21 -33.19 4.78
C ALA A 602 -10.36 -32.34 4.23
N ALA A 603 -11.57 -32.53 4.75
CA ALA A 603 -12.67 -31.62 4.48
C ALA A 603 -12.30 -30.23 5.00
N ILE A 604 -12.72 -29.17 4.29
CA ILE A 604 -12.49 -27.79 4.74
C ILE A 604 -13.33 -27.58 6.00
N SER A 605 -12.69 -27.36 7.15
CA SER A 605 -13.43 -27.02 8.36
C SER A 605 -14.03 -25.62 8.26
N SER A 606 -15.27 -25.48 8.70
CA SER A 606 -15.95 -24.20 8.92
C SER A 606 -15.69 -23.61 10.31
N GLU A 607 -15.27 -24.45 11.26
CA GLU A 607 -15.03 -24.13 12.67
C GLU A 607 -13.64 -23.47 12.87
N SER A 608 -13.43 -22.73 13.96
CA SER A 608 -12.11 -22.15 14.31
C SER A 608 -11.22 -23.16 15.03
N LEU A 609 -9.90 -22.93 15.01
CA LEU A 609 -8.99 -23.49 16.03
C LEU A 609 -9.28 -22.98 17.46
N ALA A 610 -10.08 -21.91 17.62
CA ALA A 610 -10.64 -21.51 18.91
C ALA A 610 -11.77 -22.45 19.39
N ASP A 611 -12.56 -22.99 18.47
CA ASP A 611 -13.71 -23.87 18.77
C ASP A 611 -13.28 -25.35 18.86
N GLN A 612 -12.22 -25.74 18.14
CA GLN A 612 -11.76 -27.12 18.05
C GLN A 612 -10.80 -27.52 19.19
N GLU A 613 -11.33 -28.23 20.19
CA GLU A 613 -10.53 -29.03 21.12
C GLU A 613 -9.97 -30.32 20.47
N TRP A 614 -10.64 -30.82 19.42
CA TRP A 614 -10.33 -32.09 18.78
C TRP A 614 -9.35 -31.94 17.61
N GLY A 615 -8.45 -32.91 17.46
CA GLY A 615 -7.42 -32.93 16.41
C GLY A 615 -6.09 -32.28 16.80
N LEU A 616 -6.01 -31.65 17.97
CA LEU A 616 -4.75 -31.13 18.52
C LEU A 616 -3.88 -32.25 19.14
N PRO A 617 -2.54 -32.11 19.17
CA PRO A 617 -1.67 -33.04 19.86
C PRO A 617 -1.97 -33.07 21.36
N SER A 618 -2.17 -34.25 21.94
CA SER A 618 -2.55 -34.41 23.36
C SER A 618 -1.57 -33.76 24.34
N HIS A 619 -0.30 -33.65 23.98
CA HIS A 619 0.75 -33.00 24.78
C HIS A 619 0.74 -31.45 24.68
N TRP A 620 -0.11 -30.84 23.85
CA TRP A 620 -0.31 -29.38 23.84
C TRP A 620 -1.33 -28.91 24.88
N GLY A 621 -2.19 -29.82 25.36
CA GLY A 621 -3.17 -29.55 26.41
C GLY A 621 -4.31 -28.61 25.99
N ALA A 622 -5.31 -28.52 26.86
CA ALA A 622 -6.29 -27.45 26.84
C ALA A 622 -5.75 -26.27 27.67
N CYS A 623 -5.58 -25.11 27.04
CA CYS A 623 -5.27 -23.86 27.72
C CYS A 623 -6.50 -22.95 27.65
N PRO A 624 -6.90 -22.27 28.75
CA PRO A 624 -7.88 -21.20 28.65
C PRO A 624 -7.30 -20.07 27.79
N LEU A 625 -8.18 -19.36 27.08
CA LEU A 625 -7.80 -18.18 26.30
C LEU A 625 -7.22 -17.11 27.25
N PRO A 626 -6.06 -16.50 26.93
CA PRO A 626 -5.46 -15.48 27.78
C PRO A 626 -6.28 -14.19 27.78
N PRO A 627 -6.35 -13.46 28.91
CA PRO A 627 -7.06 -12.18 28.99
C PRO A 627 -6.46 -11.17 28.01
N GLY A 628 -7.30 -10.40 27.30
CA GLY A 628 -6.89 -9.39 26.32
C GLY A 628 -6.61 -9.90 24.90
N LEU A 629 -6.68 -11.22 24.66
CA LEU A 629 -6.75 -11.78 23.30
C LEU A 629 -8.12 -11.49 22.69
N LEU A 630 -8.14 -10.78 21.57
CA LEU A 630 -9.36 -10.53 20.79
C LEU A 630 -9.63 -11.71 19.83
N LEU A 631 -10.86 -12.22 19.82
CA LEU A 631 -11.34 -13.22 18.87
C LEU A 631 -12.51 -12.64 18.06
N PRO A 632 -12.30 -12.20 16.80
CA PRO A 632 -13.31 -11.47 16.05
C PRO A 632 -14.42 -12.39 15.53
N GLY A 633 -15.65 -11.88 15.58
CA GLY A 633 -16.78 -12.51 14.92
C GLY A 633 -16.67 -12.36 13.40
N TYR A 634 -16.40 -13.45 12.70
CA TYR A 634 -16.23 -13.46 11.24
C TYR A 634 -17.38 -14.15 10.49
N LEU A 635 -18.52 -14.44 11.13
CA LEU A 635 -19.72 -14.89 10.41
C LEU A 635 -20.28 -13.74 9.54
N GLY A 636 -21.00 -14.07 8.47
CA GLY A 636 -21.51 -13.10 7.51
C GLY A 636 -22.21 -11.87 8.14
N PRO A 637 -23.15 -12.05 9.10
CA PRO A 637 -23.82 -10.93 9.78
C PRO A 637 -22.94 -10.07 10.71
N GLN A 638 -21.70 -10.49 10.99
CA GLN A 638 -20.75 -9.78 11.86
C GLN A 638 -19.73 -8.94 11.08
N ILE A 639 -19.58 -9.21 9.77
CA ILE A 639 -18.73 -8.45 8.85
C ILE A 639 -19.57 -7.36 8.17
N ARG A 640 -19.25 -6.10 8.45
CA ARG A 640 -19.96 -4.93 7.90
C ARG A 640 -19.26 -4.40 6.65
N LEU A 641 -19.96 -3.61 5.84
CA LEU A 641 -19.31 -2.80 4.80
C LEU A 641 -18.70 -1.55 5.44
N TRP A 642 -17.42 -1.24 5.14
CA TRP A 642 -16.79 0.02 5.54
C TRP A 642 -17.35 1.23 4.77
N ARG A 643 -18.53 1.71 5.18
CA ARG A 643 -19.34 2.70 4.44
C ARG A 643 -18.59 4.01 4.20
N ARG A 644 -17.84 4.54 5.19
CA ARG A 644 -17.07 5.79 5.02
C ARG A 644 -15.88 5.66 4.08
N CYS A 645 -15.32 4.46 3.87
CA CYS A 645 -14.31 4.25 2.83
C CYS A 645 -14.97 4.10 1.45
N TYR A 646 -15.92 3.17 1.33
CA TYR A 646 -16.38 2.72 0.02
C TYR A 646 -17.48 3.57 -0.62
N LEU A 647 -18.37 4.18 0.18
CA LEU A 647 -19.52 4.94 -0.33
C LEU A 647 -19.29 6.46 -0.38
N ARG A 648 -18.09 6.95 -0.05
CA ARG A 648 -17.75 8.39 -0.03
C ARG A 648 -17.78 9.10 -1.40
N GLY A 649 -17.97 8.35 -2.48
CA GLY A 649 -18.31 8.89 -3.81
C GLY A 649 -19.78 9.30 -3.95
N ARG A 650 -20.66 8.98 -2.99
CA ARG A 650 -22.10 9.31 -3.02
C ARG A 650 -22.40 10.63 -2.29
N PRO A 651 -23.27 11.50 -2.84
CA PRO A 651 -23.69 12.75 -2.19
C PRO A 651 -24.20 12.58 -0.76
N GLU A 652 -25.01 11.55 -0.51
CA GLU A 652 -25.55 11.15 0.80
C GLU A 652 -24.46 11.09 1.90
N VAL A 653 -23.28 10.57 1.55
CA VAL A 653 -22.17 10.37 2.48
C VAL A 653 -21.36 11.66 2.60
N GLN A 654 -21.13 12.38 1.50
CA GLN A 654 -20.38 13.65 1.52
C GLN A 654 -21.09 14.73 2.34
N ALA A 655 -22.42 14.82 2.25
CA ALA A 655 -23.23 15.73 3.09
C ALA A 655 -23.11 15.44 4.60
N SER A 656 -22.79 14.20 5.00
CA SER A 656 -22.62 13.80 6.40
C SER A 656 -21.23 14.08 7.01
N GLN A 657 -20.29 14.62 6.22
CA GLN A 657 -18.89 14.81 6.62
C GLN A 657 -18.54 16.25 7.01
N LEU A 658 -19.40 17.23 6.69
CA LEU A 658 -19.18 18.64 7.08
C LEU A 658 -19.52 18.87 8.57
N PRO A 659 -18.79 19.77 9.28
CA PRO A 659 -19.14 20.17 10.64
C PRO A 659 -20.57 20.76 10.71
N GLN A 660 -21.39 20.27 11.64
CA GLN A 660 -22.80 20.69 11.76
C GLN A 660 -22.98 22.05 12.45
N SER A 661 -22.50 23.13 11.84
CA SER A 661 -22.94 24.49 12.17
C SER A 661 -24.26 24.82 11.45
N LEU A 662 -25.35 24.87 12.22
CA LEU A 662 -26.65 25.44 11.82
C LEU A 662 -27.44 24.73 10.69
N ALA A 663 -28.17 23.65 11.01
CA ALA A 663 -29.65 23.62 10.89
C ALA A 663 -30.30 22.25 11.18
N SER A 664 -31.54 22.31 11.72
CA SER A 664 -32.63 21.32 11.69
C SER A 664 -32.34 19.80 11.56
N ARG A 665 -32.82 19.03 12.54
CA ARG A 665 -33.07 17.58 12.41
C ARG A 665 -34.00 17.28 11.23
N MET A 666 -33.48 16.69 10.14
CA MET A 666 -34.29 15.89 9.22
C MET A 666 -33.98 14.41 9.42
N SER A 667 -34.88 13.70 10.09
CA SER A 667 -34.78 12.28 10.38
C SER A 667 -35.40 11.46 9.25
N TYR A 668 -34.56 10.94 8.33
CA TYR A 668 -34.96 9.91 7.38
C TYR A 668 -34.55 8.51 7.88
N PRO A 669 -35.46 7.53 7.90
CA PRO A 669 -35.14 6.14 8.24
C PRO A 669 -34.52 5.38 7.05
N ILE A 670 -33.90 4.23 7.34
CA ILE A 670 -33.60 3.04 6.50
C ILE A 670 -32.24 2.43 6.88
N PHE A 671 -31.19 3.24 7.08
CA PHE A 671 -29.81 2.74 7.26
C PHE A 671 -29.27 2.70 8.71
N ARG A 672 -30.13 2.67 9.74
CA ARG A 672 -29.71 2.67 11.16
C ARG A 672 -29.51 1.28 11.80
N SER A 673 -29.59 0.19 11.05
CA SER A 673 -29.60 -1.18 11.59
C SER A 673 -28.86 -2.21 10.73
N PHE A 674 -27.69 -1.85 10.18
CA PHE A 674 -26.78 -2.74 9.45
C PHE A 674 -25.32 -2.33 9.73
#